data_AF-A0AB38UNU3-F1
#
_entry.id   AF-A0AB38UNU3-F1
#
_cell.length_a   1.000
_cell.length_b   1.000
_cell.length_c   1.000
_cell.angle_alpha   90.00
_cell.angle_beta   90.00
_cell.angle_gamma   90.00
#
_symmetry.space_group_name_H-M   'P 1'
#
loop_
_entity.id
_entity.type
_entity.pdbx_description
1 polymer ?
#
loop_
_entity_poly.entity_id
_entity_poly.type
_entity_poly.pdbx_seq_one_letter_code
_entity_poly.pdbx_strand_id
1 'polypeptide(L)'
;MTTGSTEFQGKIELDIRDSEPDWGPYAAPTAPENAPNILYLVWDDTGIATWDCFGGVVEMPAMTRIAERGVRLTQFHTTALCSPTRASLLTGRNATTVGMATIEEFTDGFPNCNGRIPADTALLSEVLAERGYNTYCVGKWHLTPLEEANMAATKRHWPTSRGFERFYGFMGGETDQWYPDLVYDNHPVSPPGTPEDGYHLSKDLADKAIQFIRDAKVIAPDKPWFTYLCPGAGHAPHHVFKEWADKYAGKFDMGYEQYREVVLERQKSMGIVPPDTELSPINPYLDVKGPQGESWPLQDTVRPWGSLNDEEKKLFCRMAEVFAGFLSYTDAQIGRILDYLEESGQLDNTIIVVISDNGASGEGGPNGSVNEGKFFNGYIDTVEESMKLFDHLGGPQTYNHYPIGWAMAFNTPYKLFKRYASHEGGIADTAIISWPAGITAHGEVRDNYVNVADITPTVYELLGMTPPDTVKGITQKPLDGVSFKAALDDPAVDTGKHTQFYAMLGTRGIWHEGWFANTIHAATPAGWSHFDTDRWELFHIEKDRSQCHDLAAEHPDKLEELKALWYSEAAKYNGLPLSDLNIVETMMRSRPYLVTERSTYIYYPNCADVGIGAAAEIRGRSFAVVADVTVDTTGAEGVLFKQGGAHGGHVLFIQDGRLHYVYNFLGERQQVLSSVGPIPLGRHLLGVRYARTGTVPNSHTPLGDLTMYFDQHEVGGLADVTTHPGTFGLAGAGITVGHNGGSAVSSRYKAPFAFTGGTIAQVTIDLSGRPYEDVEKELALAFSRD
;
A
#
# COMPACT_ATOMS: atom_id res chain seq x y z
N MET A 1 37.25 0.09 2.82
CA MET A 1 37.77 -0.33 4.14
C MET A 1 37.79 -1.85 4.18
N THR A 2 38.95 -2.41 4.49
CA THR A 2 39.19 -3.86 4.57
C THR A 2 38.23 -4.49 5.55
N THR A 3 37.46 -5.48 5.08
CA THR A 3 36.87 -6.54 5.89
C THR A 3 37.97 -7.10 6.80
N GLY A 4 38.10 -6.55 8.00
CA GLY A 4 39.04 -7.05 8.99
C GLY A 4 38.76 -8.53 9.19
N SER A 5 39.81 -9.33 9.13
CA SER A 5 39.76 -10.77 9.34
C SER A 5 38.76 -11.13 10.43
N THR A 6 37.73 -11.90 10.09
CA THR A 6 36.74 -12.49 11.01
C THR A 6 37.31 -13.65 11.82
N GLU A 7 38.63 -13.87 11.76
CA GLU A 7 39.32 -14.90 12.51
C GLU A 7 40.00 -14.32 13.75
N PHE A 8 39.90 -15.04 14.86
CA PHE A 8 40.55 -14.74 16.13
C PHE A 8 42.07 -14.59 15.94
N GLN A 9 42.57 -13.39 16.23
CA GLN A 9 43.99 -13.04 16.20
C GLN A 9 44.66 -13.10 17.56
N GLY A 10 43.92 -13.46 18.61
CA GLY A 10 44.46 -13.64 19.95
C GLY A 10 45.30 -14.91 20.08
N LYS A 11 45.62 -15.26 21.33
CA LYS A 11 46.43 -16.42 21.67
C LYS A 11 45.65 -17.34 22.60
N ILE A 12 45.57 -18.64 22.28
CA ILE A 12 44.92 -19.66 23.12
C ILE A 12 46.00 -20.57 23.70
N GLU A 13 46.09 -20.62 25.03
CA GLU A 13 46.93 -21.53 25.80
C GLU A 13 46.09 -22.38 26.76
N LEU A 14 46.73 -23.33 27.45
CA LEU A 14 46.04 -24.17 28.44
C LEU A 14 45.41 -23.35 29.58
N ASP A 15 46.08 -22.28 30.02
CA ASP A 15 45.61 -21.37 31.06
C ASP A 15 45.22 -20.01 30.46
N ILE A 16 44.10 -19.46 30.89
CA ILE A 16 43.63 -18.14 30.43
C ILE A 16 44.63 -17.03 30.77
N ARG A 17 45.50 -17.23 31.79
CA ARG A 17 46.56 -16.29 32.16
C ARG A 17 47.70 -16.21 31.13
N ASP A 18 47.85 -17.23 30.29
CA ASP A 18 48.84 -17.30 29.20
C ASP A 18 48.20 -17.05 27.82
N SER A 19 46.89 -16.83 27.80
CA SER A 19 46.07 -16.56 26.62
C SER A 19 45.86 -15.05 26.44
N GLU A 20 45.66 -14.62 25.19
CA GLU A 20 45.34 -13.23 24.84
C GLU A 20 43.98 -13.22 24.13
N PRO A 21 42.95 -12.53 24.65
CA PRO A 21 41.66 -12.45 23.98
C PRO A 21 41.73 -11.50 22.79
N ASP A 22 40.96 -11.82 21.75
CA ASP A 22 40.65 -10.92 20.64
C ASP A 22 39.13 -10.86 20.49
N TRP A 23 38.58 -9.68 20.77
CA TRP A 23 37.14 -9.41 20.62
C TRP A 23 36.77 -9.00 19.19
N GLY A 24 37.73 -8.70 18.33
CA GLY A 24 37.52 -8.20 16.97
C GLY A 24 36.51 -9.03 16.16
N PRO A 25 36.69 -10.36 16.04
CA PRO A 25 35.75 -11.26 15.35
C PRO A 25 34.34 -11.31 15.93
N TYR A 26 34.17 -10.86 17.18
CA TYR A 26 32.92 -10.94 17.93
C TYR A 26 32.27 -9.58 18.16
N ALA A 27 32.96 -8.48 17.80
CA ALA A 27 32.46 -7.13 17.93
C ALA A 27 31.42 -6.83 16.84
N ALA A 28 30.44 -6.00 17.17
CA ALA A 28 29.51 -5.48 16.18
C ALA A 28 30.27 -4.62 15.14
N PRO A 29 29.79 -4.57 13.88
CA PRO A 29 30.37 -3.68 12.88
C PRO A 29 30.19 -2.22 13.29
N THR A 30 31.17 -1.39 12.93
CA THR A 30 31.16 0.06 13.18
C THR A 30 31.17 0.79 11.84
N ALA A 31 30.29 1.78 11.69
CA ALA A 31 30.28 2.65 10.53
C ALA A 31 31.53 3.56 10.50
N PRO A 32 31.96 4.05 9.33
CA PRO A 32 33.01 5.06 9.25
C PRO A 32 32.70 6.28 10.12
N GLU A 33 33.74 6.94 10.63
CA GLU A 33 33.57 8.22 11.34
C GLU A 33 32.84 9.24 10.45
N ASN A 34 31.90 9.97 11.03
CA ASN A 34 31.06 10.97 10.35
C ASN A 34 30.22 10.45 9.18
N ALA A 35 30.00 9.13 9.08
CA ALA A 35 29.09 8.57 8.09
C ALA A 35 27.70 9.23 8.21
N PRO A 36 27.07 9.65 7.09
CA PRO A 36 25.80 10.36 7.14
C PRO A 36 24.68 9.43 7.59
N ASN A 37 23.66 10.00 8.23
CA ASN A 37 22.38 9.30 8.40
C ASN A 37 21.65 9.23 7.06
N ILE A 38 20.63 8.37 6.96
CA ILE A 38 19.85 8.18 5.75
C ILE A 38 18.37 8.19 6.12
N LEU A 39 17.59 9.08 5.52
CA LEU A 39 16.14 9.13 5.63
C LEU A 39 15.54 8.91 4.25
N TYR A 40 14.89 7.76 4.06
CA TYR A 40 13.99 7.56 2.93
C TYR A 40 12.59 7.97 3.37
N LEU A 41 11.99 8.89 2.62
CA LEU A 41 10.62 9.33 2.76
C LEU A 41 9.84 8.95 1.51
N VAL A 42 8.95 7.97 1.63
CA VAL A 42 8.20 7.42 0.49
C VAL A 42 6.73 7.73 0.66
N TRP A 43 6.25 8.68 -0.12
CA TRP A 43 4.83 9.02 -0.25
C TRP A 43 4.10 7.96 -1.08
N ASP A 44 2.79 7.85 -0.87
CA ASP A 44 1.96 6.79 -1.44
C ASP A 44 0.98 7.41 -2.43
N ASP A 45 0.99 6.99 -3.70
CA ASP A 45 0.05 7.42 -4.74
C ASP A 45 -0.08 8.95 -4.97
N THR A 46 1.05 9.67 -4.96
CA THR A 46 1.04 11.13 -5.11
C THR A 46 1.59 11.56 -6.46
N GLY A 47 0.73 12.12 -7.32
CA GLY A 47 1.14 12.60 -8.64
C GLY A 47 2.03 13.84 -8.59
N ILE A 48 2.91 13.99 -9.59
CA ILE A 48 3.94 15.04 -9.66
C ILE A 48 3.39 16.47 -9.59
N ALA A 49 2.17 16.69 -10.07
CA ALA A 49 1.52 18.00 -10.13
C ALA A 49 0.76 18.37 -8.85
N THR A 50 0.90 17.59 -7.78
CA THR A 50 0.17 17.83 -6.52
C THR A 50 0.81 18.93 -5.68
N TRP A 51 2.12 18.83 -5.45
CA TRP A 51 2.86 19.66 -4.50
C TRP A 51 3.26 21.01 -5.08
N ASP A 52 3.17 22.07 -4.28
CA ASP A 52 3.64 23.42 -4.63
C ASP A 52 5.08 23.46 -5.15
N CYS A 53 6.00 22.70 -4.54
CA CYS A 53 7.41 22.62 -4.94
C CYS A 53 7.66 21.92 -6.30
N PHE A 54 6.63 21.33 -6.91
CA PHE A 54 6.59 20.81 -8.28
C PHE A 54 5.51 21.49 -9.16
N GLY A 55 4.98 22.64 -8.72
CA GLY A 55 4.04 23.46 -9.50
C GLY A 55 2.55 23.28 -9.15
N GLY A 56 2.22 22.32 -8.29
CA GLY A 56 0.88 22.09 -7.78
C GLY A 56 0.35 23.21 -6.88
N VAL A 57 -0.77 22.93 -6.20
CA VAL A 57 -1.44 23.90 -5.30
C VAL A 57 -1.47 23.44 -3.84
N VAL A 58 -1.08 22.20 -3.56
CA VAL A 58 -1.04 21.68 -2.19
C VAL A 58 0.21 22.23 -1.52
N GLU A 59 0.01 23.00 -0.44
CA GLU A 59 1.08 23.55 0.39
C GLU A 59 1.86 22.44 1.10
N MET A 60 3.17 22.33 0.80
CA MET A 60 4.06 21.29 1.35
C MET A 60 5.33 21.93 1.93
N PRO A 61 5.24 22.69 3.04
CA PRO A 61 6.38 23.42 3.60
C PRO A 61 7.58 22.53 3.98
N ALA A 62 7.37 21.31 4.48
CA ALA A 62 8.48 20.41 4.78
C ALA A 62 9.13 19.88 3.50
N MET A 63 8.36 19.49 2.47
CA MET A 63 8.93 19.07 1.18
C MET A 63 9.65 20.24 0.50
N THR A 64 9.09 21.45 0.55
CA THR A 64 9.73 22.67 0.05
C THR A 64 11.07 22.91 0.74
N ARG A 65 11.13 22.78 2.08
CA ARG A 65 12.38 22.89 2.84
C ARG A 65 13.43 21.85 2.40
N ILE A 66 13.03 20.61 2.12
CA ILE A 66 13.95 19.58 1.61
C ILE A 66 14.41 19.92 0.18
N ALA A 67 13.50 20.38 -0.68
CA ALA A 67 13.80 20.78 -2.06
C ALA A 67 14.77 21.97 -2.12
N GLU A 68 14.57 22.99 -1.30
CA GLU A 68 15.44 24.18 -1.22
C GLU A 68 16.85 23.84 -0.74
N ARG A 69 17.01 22.80 0.08
CA ARG A 69 18.31 22.31 0.56
C ARG A 69 18.88 21.17 -0.28
N GLY A 70 18.19 20.79 -1.35
CA GLY A 70 18.53 19.63 -2.16
C GLY A 70 18.33 19.88 -3.64
N VAL A 71 18.01 18.81 -4.34
CA VAL A 71 17.86 18.75 -5.78
C VAL A 71 16.54 18.07 -6.10
N ARG A 72 15.72 18.72 -6.93
CA ARG A 72 14.50 18.11 -7.50
C ARG A 72 14.86 17.36 -8.79
N LEU A 73 14.37 16.14 -8.94
CA LEU A 73 14.52 15.35 -10.15
C LEU A 73 13.23 15.47 -10.97
N THR A 74 13.33 15.90 -12.23
CA THR A 74 12.16 16.14 -13.11
C THR A 74 11.86 14.99 -14.06
N GLN A 75 12.81 14.08 -14.24
CA GLN A 75 12.66 12.81 -14.95
C GLN A 75 12.97 11.63 -14.03
N PHE A 76 12.32 11.60 -12.86
CA PHE A 76 12.37 10.45 -11.96
C PHE A 76 11.20 9.50 -12.23
N HIS A 77 11.50 8.21 -12.35
CA HIS A 77 10.54 7.20 -12.75
C HIS A 77 10.45 6.01 -11.79
N THR A 78 9.23 5.56 -11.49
CA THR A 78 8.91 4.39 -10.68
C THR A 78 8.35 3.26 -11.55
N THR A 79 7.61 2.30 -10.96
CA THR A 79 7.11 1.11 -11.67
C THR A 79 5.60 1.13 -11.97
N ALA A 80 4.90 2.19 -11.56
CA ALA A 80 3.44 2.38 -11.60
C ALA A 80 2.59 1.64 -10.55
N LEU A 81 3.21 0.92 -9.59
CA LEU A 81 2.55 0.44 -8.37
C LEU A 81 3.50 0.43 -7.16
N CYS A 82 2.91 0.47 -5.97
CA CYS A 82 3.58 0.58 -4.68
C CYS A 82 4.58 -0.55 -4.36
N SER A 83 4.17 -1.82 -4.14
CA SER A 83 5.10 -2.91 -3.80
C SER A 83 6.27 -3.06 -4.79
N PRO A 84 6.02 -3.05 -6.12
CA PRO A 84 7.10 -3.15 -7.12
C PRO A 84 8.12 -2.00 -7.05
N THR A 85 7.66 -0.77 -6.82
CA THR A 85 8.54 0.40 -6.61
C THR A 85 9.35 0.27 -5.33
N ARG A 86 8.72 -0.12 -4.22
CA ARG A 86 9.36 -0.28 -2.90
C ARG A 86 10.42 -1.38 -2.92
N ALA A 87 10.13 -2.50 -3.59
CA ALA A 87 11.09 -3.57 -3.82
C ALA A 87 12.29 -3.08 -4.66
N SER A 88 12.03 -2.34 -5.74
CA SER A 88 13.08 -1.79 -6.60
C SER A 88 13.95 -0.77 -5.88
N LEU A 89 13.34 0.12 -5.10
CA LEU A 89 14.02 1.11 -4.26
C LEU A 89 15.00 0.45 -3.30
N LEU A 90 14.53 -0.51 -2.50
CA LEU A 90 15.33 -1.10 -1.42
C LEU A 90 16.39 -2.08 -1.93
N THR A 91 16.25 -2.60 -3.16
CA THR A 91 17.19 -3.57 -3.74
C THR A 91 18.12 -2.97 -4.79
N GLY A 92 17.77 -1.83 -5.40
CA GLY A 92 18.48 -1.27 -6.56
C GLY A 92 18.38 -2.14 -7.82
N ARG A 93 17.30 -2.93 -7.94
CA ARG A 93 17.07 -3.90 -9.00
C ARG A 93 15.69 -3.75 -9.60
N ASN A 94 15.47 -4.29 -10.79
CA ASN A 94 14.15 -4.25 -11.41
C ASN A 94 13.14 -5.09 -10.60
N ALA A 95 11.91 -4.61 -10.44
CA ALA A 95 10.88 -5.29 -9.66
C ALA A 95 10.63 -6.74 -10.14
N THR A 96 10.68 -6.99 -11.45
CA THR A 96 10.51 -8.33 -12.03
C THR A 96 11.69 -9.27 -11.74
N THR A 97 12.90 -8.72 -11.55
CA THR A 97 14.11 -9.48 -11.19
C THR A 97 14.04 -10.00 -9.76
N VAL A 98 13.35 -9.27 -8.88
CA VAL A 98 13.18 -9.60 -7.45
C VAL A 98 11.83 -10.24 -7.13
N GLY A 99 11.08 -10.69 -8.15
CA GLY A 99 9.83 -11.43 -7.97
C GLY A 99 8.60 -10.57 -7.62
N MET A 100 8.70 -9.24 -7.78
CA MET A 100 7.66 -8.26 -7.43
C MET A 100 7.09 -7.55 -8.66
N ALA A 101 6.63 -8.28 -9.67
CA ALA A 101 6.04 -7.69 -10.88
C ALA A 101 4.72 -6.92 -10.64
N THR A 102 4.06 -7.14 -9.50
CA THR A 102 2.84 -6.45 -9.08
C THR A 102 2.74 -6.45 -7.55
N ILE A 103 1.64 -5.97 -6.99
CA ILE A 103 1.39 -5.97 -5.54
C ILE A 103 1.23 -7.39 -4.97
N GLU A 104 1.50 -7.56 -3.68
CA GLU A 104 1.42 -8.85 -2.97
C GLU A 104 0.07 -9.55 -3.16
N GLU A 105 -1.00 -8.75 -3.18
CA GLU A 105 -2.38 -9.18 -3.36
C GLU A 105 -2.63 -9.83 -4.73
N PHE A 106 -1.81 -9.50 -5.75
CA PHE A 106 -2.01 -9.90 -7.15
C PHE A 106 -0.92 -10.88 -7.64
N THR A 107 -0.08 -11.38 -6.74
CA THR A 107 0.93 -12.41 -7.05
C THR A 107 0.32 -13.65 -7.69
N ASP A 108 1.06 -14.31 -8.59
CA ASP A 108 0.55 -15.39 -9.42
C ASP A 108 1.41 -16.67 -9.43
N GLY A 109 2.57 -16.62 -8.76
CA GLY A 109 3.48 -17.75 -8.54
C GLY A 109 4.60 -17.90 -9.57
N PHE A 110 4.68 -17.07 -10.61
CA PHE A 110 5.81 -17.09 -11.55
C PHE A 110 7.07 -16.47 -10.93
N PRO A 111 8.28 -16.79 -11.44
CA PRO A 111 9.54 -16.26 -10.90
C PRO A 111 9.59 -14.74 -10.76
N ASN A 112 8.87 -14.01 -11.62
CA ASN A 112 8.80 -12.56 -11.63
C ASN A 112 7.69 -11.98 -10.74
N CYS A 113 6.72 -12.79 -10.32
CA CYS A 113 5.46 -12.38 -9.70
C CYS A 113 5.07 -13.32 -8.54
N ASN A 114 6.05 -13.70 -7.73
CA ASN A 114 5.87 -14.58 -6.57
C ASN A 114 5.81 -13.85 -5.21
N GLY A 115 6.04 -12.54 -5.18
CA GLY A 115 5.98 -11.71 -3.97
C GLY A 115 7.11 -11.96 -2.97
N ARG A 116 8.15 -12.72 -3.32
CA ARG A 116 9.20 -13.15 -2.39
C ARG A 116 10.55 -12.63 -2.84
N ILE A 117 10.90 -11.42 -2.37
CA ILE A 117 12.20 -10.82 -2.64
C ILE A 117 13.30 -11.77 -2.16
N PRO A 118 14.15 -12.30 -3.06
CA PRO A 118 15.11 -13.35 -2.70
C PRO A 118 16.28 -12.79 -1.86
N ALA A 119 16.91 -13.67 -1.09
CA ALA A 119 18.01 -13.30 -0.19
C ALA A 119 19.34 -12.99 -0.91
N ASP A 120 19.45 -13.36 -2.20
CA ASP A 120 20.55 -12.99 -3.09
C ASP A 120 20.35 -11.59 -3.72
N THR A 121 19.29 -10.89 -3.33
CA THR A 121 19.05 -9.47 -3.62
C THR A 121 18.77 -8.74 -2.31
N ALA A 122 19.78 -8.71 -1.44
CA ALA A 122 19.71 -8.08 -0.13
C ALA A 122 19.20 -6.64 -0.23
N LEU A 123 18.36 -6.27 0.73
CA LEU A 123 17.90 -4.90 0.86
C LEU A 123 19.04 -4.01 1.35
N LEU A 124 18.95 -2.70 1.05
CA LEU A 124 19.86 -1.69 1.59
C LEU A 124 19.96 -1.77 3.12
N SER A 125 18.86 -2.01 3.82
CA SER A 125 18.82 -2.23 5.28
C SER A 125 19.70 -3.39 5.74
N GLU A 126 19.68 -4.52 5.02
CA GLU A 126 20.52 -5.68 5.35
C GLU A 126 22.01 -5.37 5.18
N VAL A 127 22.35 -4.59 4.15
CA VAL A 127 23.73 -4.15 3.92
C VAL A 127 24.18 -3.14 4.97
N LEU A 128 23.36 -2.15 5.30
CA LEU A 128 23.71 -1.09 6.25
C LEU A 128 23.85 -1.61 7.69
N ALA A 129 23.03 -2.59 8.09
CA ALA A 129 23.17 -3.25 9.40
C ALA A 129 24.57 -3.91 9.57
N GLU A 130 25.06 -4.62 8.54
CA GLU A 130 26.41 -5.20 8.49
C GLU A 130 27.53 -4.15 8.42
N ARG A 131 27.17 -2.87 8.25
CA ARG A 131 28.08 -1.71 8.22
C ARG A 131 27.94 -0.80 9.42
N GLY A 132 27.25 -1.27 10.48
CA GLY A 132 27.19 -0.56 11.75
C GLY A 132 26.17 0.57 11.80
N TYR A 133 25.21 0.63 10.88
CA TYR A 133 24.06 1.53 10.99
C TYR A 133 23.00 0.94 11.92
N ASN A 134 22.22 1.81 12.58
CA ASN A 134 20.91 1.38 13.05
C ASN A 134 19.89 1.44 11.91
N THR A 135 18.93 0.53 11.86
CA THR A 135 17.97 0.46 10.73
C THR A 135 16.52 0.40 11.22
N TYR A 136 15.70 1.33 10.75
CA TYR A 136 14.30 1.49 11.17
C TYR A 136 13.36 1.50 9.97
N CYS A 137 12.26 0.76 10.04
CA CYS A 137 11.14 0.88 9.12
C CYS A 137 9.93 1.44 9.87
N VAL A 138 9.34 2.52 9.36
CA VAL A 138 8.22 3.20 10.00
C VAL A 138 7.13 3.47 8.96
N GLY A 139 5.94 2.92 9.16
CA GLY A 139 4.78 3.07 8.26
C GLY A 139 4.54 1.87 7.33
N LYS A 140 4.14 2.13 6.08
CA LYS A 140 3.79 1.12 5.09
C LYS A 140 4.98 0.23 4.74
N TRP A 141 4.81 -1.09 4.84
CA TRP A 141 5.78 -2.07 4.35
C TRP A 141 5.44 -2.57 2.95
N HIS A 142 4.32 -3.29 2.81
CA HIS A 142 3.77 -3.81 1.54
C HIS A 142 4.70 -4.72 0.71
N LEU A 143 5.62 -5.41 1.39
CA LEU A 143 6.54 -6.41 0.82
C LEU A 143 6.49 -7.74 1.60
N THR A 144 5.37 -8.00 2.27
CA THR A 144 5.10 -9.25 2.99
C THR A 144 4.03 -10.03 2.22
N PRO A 145 4.29 -11.27 1.80
CA PRO A 145 3.26 -12.14 1.23
C PRO A 145 2.04 -12.24 2.15
N LEU A 146 0.83 -12.17 1.60
CA LEU A 146 -0.41 -12.15 2.39
C LEU A 146 -0.51 -13.33 3.37
N GLU A 147 -0.10 -14.52 2.95
CA GLU A 147 -0.06 -15.74 3.76
C GLU A 147 0.99 -15.73 4.88
N GLU A 148 1.94 -14.80 4.85
CA GLU A 148 2.93 -14.56 5.91
C GLU A 148 2.51 -13.43 6.87
N ALA A 149 1.44 -12.67 6.58
CA ALA A 149 0.96 -11.56 7.41
C ALA A 149 0.14 -12.04 8.63
N ASN A 150 0.68 -12.96 9.42
CA ASN A 150 0.04 -13.52 10.61
C ASN A 150 1.06 -14.05 11.65
N MET A 151 0.58 -14.38 12.85
CA MET A 151 1.44 -14.81 13.95
C MET A 151 1.98 -16.25 13.84
N ALA A 152 1.47 -17.08 12.94
CA ALA A 152 1.98 -18.44 12.69
C ALA A 152 3.06 -18.46 11.58
N ALA A 153 3.27 -17.36 10.89
CA ALA A 153 4.19 -17.27 9.76
C ALA A 153 5.67 -17.38 10.18
N THR A 154 6.52 -17.75 9.21
CA THR A 154 7.98 -17.75 9.40
C THR A 154 8.57 -16.34 9.48
N LYS A 155 7.80 -15.32 9.11
CA LYS A 155 8.15 -13.88 9.11
C LYS A 155 9.40 -13.55 8.30
N ARG A 156 9.76 -14.37 7.32
CA ARG A 156 10.99 -14.22 6.52
C ARG A 156 11.01 -12.93 5.71
N HIS A 157 9.84 -12.45 5.32
CA HIS A 157 9.67 -11.21 4.55
C HIS A 157 9.18 -10.02 5.38
N TRP A 158 9.09 -10.19 6.71
CA TRP A 158 8.77 -9.07 7.61
C TRP A 158 9.97 -8.13 7.71
N PRO A 159 9.76 -6.83 8.01
CA PRO A 159 10.84 -5.84 8.05
C PRO A 159 12.03 -6.26 8.93
N THR A 160 11.75 -6.83 10.11
CA THR A 160 12.82 -7.21 11.05
C THR A 160 13.69 -8.38 10.59
N SER A 161 13.15 -9.24 9.72
CA SER A 161 13.91 -10.30 9.06
C SER A 161 14.70 -9.79 7.85
N ARG A 162 14.33 -8.61 7.34
CA ARG A 162 14.90 -7.96 6.15
C ARG A 162 15.78 -6.77 6.50
N GLY A 163 16.52 -6.90 7.59
CA GLY A 163 17.61 -6.00 7.96
C GLY A 163 17.20 -4.73 8.68
N PHE A 164 15.91 -4.55 9.01
CA PHE A 164 15.50 -3.51 9.95
C PHE A 164 15.62 -4.03 11.39
N GLU A 165 16.24 -3.28 12.29
CA GLU A 165 16.30 -3.64 13.71
C GLU A 165 14.96 -3.38 14.40
N ARG A 166 14.23 -2.33 13.98
CA ARG A 166 12.91 -1.97 14.51
C ARG A 166 11.89 -1.73 13.40
N PHE A 167 10.63 -2.07 13.68
CA PHE A 167 9.50 -1.78 12.81
C PHE A 167 8.32 -1.20 13.59
N TYR A 168 7.69 -0.17 13.04
CA TYR A 168 6.39 0.30 13.52
C TYR A 168 5.54 0.79 12.35
N GLY A 169 4.46 0.09 12.03
CA GLY A 169 3.64 0.45 10.88
C GLY A 169 2.68 -0.67 10.51
N PHE A 170 2.39 -0.82 9.22
CA PHE A 170 1.40 -1.78 8.74
C PHE A 170 1.93 -2.58 7.54
N MET A 171 1.44 -3.81 7.40
CA MET A 171 1.95 -4.76 6.40
C MET A 171 1.29 -4.64 5.04
N GLY A 172 -0.01 -4.30 5.00
CA GLY A 172 -0.81 -4.25 3.78
C GLY A 172 -0.49 -3.06 2.88
N GLY A 173 -1.15 -3.03 1.72
CA GLY A 173 -1.03 -1.93 0.76
C GLY A 173 -1.63 -0.61 1.20
N GLU A 174 -2.51 -0.64 2.18
CA GLU A 174 -3.18 0.54 2.74
C GLU A 174 -3.54 0.26 4.19
N THR A 175 -4.05 1.28 4.88
CA THR A 175 -4.69 1.11 6.19
C THR A 175 -5.59 2.31 6.48
N ASP A 176 -6.60 2.11 7.33
CA ASP A 176 -7.37 3.21 7.90
C ASP A 176 -6.45 4.11 8.75
N GLN A 177 -6.50 5.44 8.55
CA GLN A 177 -5.58 6.37 9.25
C GLN A 177 -6.05 6.70 10.68
N TRP A 178 -7.32 6.42 10.97
CA TRP A 178 -7.97 6.56 12.27
C TRP A 178 -7.89 5.27 13.09
N TYR A 179 -7.99 4.12 12.44
CA TYR A 179 -8.00 2.79 13.06
C TYR A 179 -7.04 1.81 12.36
N PRO A 180 -5.72 2.08 12.36
CA PRO A 180 -4.77 1.30 11.57
C PRO A 180 -4.47 -0.10 12.12
N ASP A 181 -4.12 -1.02 11.21
CA ASP A 181 -3.60 -2.35 11.53
C ASP A 181 -2.09 -2.28 11.82
N LEU A 182 -1.77 -1.91 13.06
CA LEU A 182 -0.39 -1.69 13.45
C LEU A 182 0.33 -2.99 13.85
N VAL A 183 1.60 -3.05 13.48
CA VAL A 183 2.58 -4.04 13.93
C VAL A 183 3.75 -3.28 14.54
N TYR A 184 4.13 -3.71 15.74
CA TYR A 184 5.35 -3.28 16.40
C TYR A 184 6.35 -4.44 16.37
N ASP A 185 7.45 -4.25 15.65
CA ASP A 185 8.54 -5.19 15.41
C ASP A 185 8.00 -6.47 14.74
N ASN A 186 7.61 -7.46 15.54
CA ASN A 186 7.08 -8.74 15.06
C ASN A 186 5.72 -9.10 15.68
N HIS A 187 5.00 -8.14 16.23
CA HIS A 187 3.71 -8.39 16.87
C HIS A 187 2.67 -7.33 16.51
N PRO A 188 1.44 -7.72 16.10
CA PRO A 188 0.33 -6.80 15.97
C PRO A 188 0.05 -6.07 17.29
N VAL A 189 -0.28 -4.79 17.21
CA VAL A 189 -0.62 -3.95 18.37
C VAL A 189 -1.83 -3.09 18.03
N SER A 190 -2.62 -2.73 19.05
CA SER A 190 -3.68 -1.75 18.87
C SER A 190 -3.11 -0.34 18.73
N PRO A 191 -3.78 0.56 17.98
CA PRO A 191 -3.48 1.98 18.00
C PRO A 191 -3.47 2.54 19.43
N PRO A 192 -2.56 3.48 19.75
CA PRO A 192 -2.43 4.03 21.09
C PRO A 192 -3.55 4.98 21.52
N GLY A 193 -4.50 5.30 20.62
CA GLY A 193 -5.65 6.16 20.89
C GLY A 193 -6.70 6.08 19.78
N THR A 194 -7.81 6.80 19.97
CA THR A 194 -8.90 6.89 18.97
C THR A 194 -8.97 8.28 18.32
N PRO A 195 -9.74 8.46 17.24
CA PRO A 195 -9.93 9.78 16.63
C PRO A 195 -10.45 10.83 17.62
N GLU A 196 -11.29 10.42 18.58
CA GLU A 196 -11.79 11.29 19.65
C GLU A 196 -10.69 11.77 20.61
N ASP A 197 -9.61 11.00 20.76
CA ASP A 197 -8.41 11.38 21.51
C ASP A 197 -7.45 12.28 20.68
N GLY A 198 -7.81 12.59 19.43
CA GLY A 198 -6.94 13.30 18.48
C GLY A 198 -5.87 12.39 17.85
N TYR A 199 -6.08 11.08 17.85
CA TYR A 199 -5.20 10.14 17.16
C TYR A 199 -5.28 10.29 15.64
N HIS A 200 -4.13 10.19 14.97
CA HIS A 200 -4.02 10.04 13.52
C HIS A 200 -2.68 9.35 13.21
N LEU A 201 -2.67 8.40 12.28
CA LEU A 201 -1.49 7.59 11.95
C LEU A 201 -0.26 8.44 11.58
N SER A 202 -0.37 9.43 10.69
CA SER A 202 0.77 10.31 10.32
C SER A 202 1.49 10.95 11.52
N LYS A 203 0.75 11.34 12.57
CA LYS A 203 1.35 11.89 13.79
C LYS A 203 2.09 10.80 14.58
N ASP A 204 1.48 9.63 14.72
CA ASP A 204 2.06 8.50 15.43
C ASP A 204 3.34 7.98 14.74
N LEU A 205 3.33 7.85 13.42
CA LEU A 205 4.52 7.48 12.65
C LEU A 205 5.67 8.49 12.84
N ALA A 206 5.37 9.80 12.85
CA ALA A 206 6.39 10.81 13.13
C ALA A 206 6.92 10.72 14.56
N ASP A 207 6.04 10.53 15.56
CA ASP A 207 6.43 10.33 16.96
C ASP A 207 7.35 9.11 17.10
N LYS A 208 7.06 8.02 16.39
CA LYS A 208 7.84 6.77 16.42
C LYS A 208 9.18 6.87 15.71
N ALA A 209 9.24 7.55 14.55
CA ALA A 209 10.50 7.82 13.87
C ALA A 209 11.45 8.62 14.77
N ILE A 210 10.94 9.70 15.39
CA ILE A 210 11.71 10.51 16.34
C ILE A 210 12.13 9.67 17.54
N GLN A 211 11.22 8.86 18.10
CA GLN A 211 11.52 7.98 19.23
C GLN A 211 12.66 7.02 18.91
N PHE A 212 12.59 6.27 17.80
CA PHE A 212 13.61 5.28 17.45
C PHE A 212 14.99 5.91 17.24
N ILE A 213 15.05 7.05 16.52
CA ILE A 213 16.31 7.78 16.32
C ILE A 213 16.85 8.27 17.67
N ARG A 214 16.00 8.83 18.53
CA ARG A 214 16.40 9.35 19.84
C ARG A 214 16.90 8.25 20.78
N ASP A 215 16.18 7.13 20.85
CA ASP A 215 16.54 5.98 21.70
C ASP A 215 17.95 5.50 21.37
N ALA A 216 18.30 5.38 20.09
CA ALA A 216 19.64 4.98 19.69
C ALA A 216 20.70 6.07 19.92
N LYS A 217 20.39 7.34 19.62
CA LYS A 217 21.37 8.43 19.77
C LYS A 217 21.72 8.72 21.23
N VAL A 218 20.84 8.44 22.18
CA VAL A 218 21.16 8.55 23.62
C VAL A 218 22.15 7.46 24.06
N ILE A 219 22.14 6.29 23.44
CA ILE A 219 22.99 5.15 23.79
C ILE A 219 24.33 5.20 23.03
N ALA A 220 24.28 5.46 21.73
CA ALA A 220 25.41 5.48 20.80
C ALA A 220 25.31 6.71 19.88
N PRO A 221 25.68 7.91 20.36
CA PRO A 221 25.48 9.17 19.62
C PRO A 221 26.18 9.21 18.26
N ASP A 222 27.33 8.55 18.15
CA ASP A 222 28.13 8.52 16.92
C ASP A 222 27.66 7.46 15.92
N LYS A 223 26.78 6.52 16.31
CA LYS A 223 26.28 5.47 15.40
C LYS A 223 25.26 6.08 14.43
N PRO A 224 25.43 6.01 13.10
CA PRO A 224 24.46 6.55 12.15
C PRO A 224 23.20 5.67 12.09
N TRP A 225 22.15 6.19 11.45
CA TRP A 225 20.90 5.46 11.27
C TRP A 225 20.39 5.55 9.84
N PHE A 226 19.63 4.54 9.43
CA PHE A 226 18.80 4.51 8.24
C PHE A 226 17.33 4.36 8.65
N THR A 227 16.50 5.34 8.32
CA THR A 227 15.06 5.30 8.54
C THR A 227 14.34 5.24 7.20
N TYR A 228 13.59 4.17 6.99
CA TYR A 228 12.64 4.00 5.89
C TYR A 228 11.24 4.41 6.37
N LEU A 229 10.88 5.67 6.15
CA LEU A 229 9.62 6.28 6.58
C LEU A 229 8.62 6.33 5.43
N CYS A 230 7.51 5.63 5.59
CA CYS A 230 6.48 5.47 4.56
C CYS A 230 5.10 5.81 5.13
N PRO A 231 4.69 7.08 5.17
CA PRO A 231 3.31 7.39 5.54
C PRO A 231 2.32 6.72 4.57
N GLY A 232 1.11 6.42 5.02
CA GLY A 232 0.02 6.02 4.13
C GLY A 232 -0.63 7.21 3.40
N ALA A 233 0.07 8.35 3.32
CA ALA A 233 -0.50 9.60 2.85
C ALA A 233 -0.45 9.70 1.33
N GLY A 234 -1.65 9.91 0.77
CA GLY A 234 -1.94 10.01 -0.66
C GLY A 234 -2.74 8.81 -1.18
N HIS A 235 -2.50 7.61 -0.63
CA HIS A 235 -3.36 6.44 -0.82
C HIS A 235 -4.71 6.64 -0.12
N ALA A 236 -5.75 5.98 -0.61
CA ALA A 236 -7.00 5.88 0.13
C ALA A 236 -6.86 4.97 1.37
N PRO A 237 -7.68 5.20 2.41
CA PRO A 237 -8.69 6.25 2.50
C PRO A 237 -8.07 7.62 2.76
N HIS A 238 -8.54 8.65 2.04
CA HIS A 238 -8.08 10.03 2.27
C HIS A 238 -8.71 10.55 3.56
N HIS A 239 -7.98 10.38 4.66
CA HIS A 239 -8.40 10.71 6.01
C HIS A 239 -7.60 11.86 6.58
N VAL A 240 -8.29 12.84 7.15
CA VAL A 240 -7.66 13.96 7.83
C VAL A 240 -8.67 14.68 8.71
N PHE A 241 -8.18 15.36 9.75
CA PHE A 241 -9.00 16.27 10.54
C PHE A 241 -9.63 17.34 9.65
N LYS A 242 -10.90 17.65 9.93
CA LYS A 242 -11.72 18.55 9.12
C LYS A 242 -11.06 19.91 8.89
N GLU A 243 -10.41 20.47 9.91
CA GLU A 243 -9.74 21.77 9.83
C GLU A 243 -8.57 21.81 8.84
N TRP A 244 -7.98 20.67 8.48
CA TRP A 244 -6.94 20.60 7.46
C TRP A 244 -7.53 20.53 6.05
N ALA A 245 -8.59 19.76 5.85
CA ALA A 245 -9.34 19.77 4.60
C ALA A 245 -9.93 21.16 4.30
N ASP A 246 -10.47 21.82 5.33
CA ASP A 246 -11.13 23.13 5.19
C ASP A 246 -10.15 24.28 4.83
N LYS A 247 -8.83 24.11 4.99
CA LYS A 247 -7.82 25.06 4.46
C LYS A 247 -7.87 25.17 2.93
N TYR A 248 -8.33 24.11 2.27
CA TYR A 248 -8.40 24.02 0.82
C TYR A 248 -9.78 24.35 0.26
N ALA A 249 -10.74 24.76 1.10
CA ALA A 249 -12.08 25.14 0.67
C ALA A 249 -12.05 26.10 -0.54
N GLY A 250 -12.61 25.65 -1.66
CA GLY A 250 -12.70 26.42 -2.91
C GLY A 250 -11.41 26.51 -3.74
N LYS A 251 -10.31 25.88 -3.31
CA LYS A 251 -9.04 25.85 -4.07
C LYS A 251 -9.13 25.02 -5.35
N PHE A 252 -10.12 24.14 -5.44
CA PHE A 252 -10.32 23.19 -6.53
C PHE A 252 -11.56 23.49 -7.39
N ASP A 253 -12.27 24.59 -7.12
CA ASP A 253 -13.53 24.97 -7.81
C ASP A 253 -13.35 25.23 -9.30
N MET A 254 -12.11 25.44 -9.76
CA MET A 254 -11.81 25.59 -11.18
C MET A 254 -12.04 24.30 -11.99
N GLY A 255 -12.07 23.14 -11.35
CA GLY A 255 -12.14 21.84 -12.01
C GLY A 255 -10.79 21.31 -12.50
N TYR A 256 -10.72 20.01 -12.76
CA TYR A 256 -9.46 19.34 -13.10
C TYR A 256 -8.86 19.80 -14.43
N GLU A 257 -9.61 20.11 -15.50
CA GLU A 257 -9.00 20.59 -16.74
C GLU A 257 -8.32 21.96 -16.56
N GLN A 258 -8.99 22.91 -15.88
CA GLN A 258 -8.40 24.23 -15.62
C GLN A 258 -7.21 24.12 -14.65
N TYR A 259 -7.27 23.20 -13.68
CA TYR A 259 -6.15 22.91 -12.80
C TYR A 259 -4.92 22.49 -13.60
N ARG A 260 -5.07 21.59 -14.58
CA ARG A 260 -3.97 21.12 -15.44
C ARG A 260 -3.29 22.27 -16.18
N GLU A 261 -4.07 23.21 -16.73
CA GLU A 261 -3.51 24.41 -17.38
C GLU A 261 -2.70 25.27 -16.41
N VAL A 262 -3.24 25.53 -15.21
CA VAL A 262 -2.56 26.34 -14.19
C VAL A 262 -1.27 25.69 -13.72
N VAL A 263 -1.28 24.38 -13.47
CA VAL A 263 -0.11 23.66 -12.98
C VAL A 263 0.95 23.49 -14.07
N LEU A 264 0.57 23.21 -15.32
CA LEU A 264 1.55 23.14 -16.41
C LEU A 264 2.31 24.46 -16.58
N GLU A 265 1.62 25.60 -16.54
CA GLU A 265 2.30 26.90 -16.66
C GLU A 265 3.23 27.17 -15.46
N ARG A 266 2.87 26.73 -14.26
CA ARG A 266 3.78 26.77 -13.09
C ARG A 266 4.99 25.85 -13.29
N GLN A 267 4.77 24.61 -13.69
CA GLN A 267 5.82 23.63 -13.96
C GLN A 267 6.81 24.16 -15.00
N LYS A 268 6.34 24.75 -16.10
CA LYS A 268 7.19 25.43 -17.10
C LYS A 268 7.98 26.57 -16.49
N SER A 269 7.34 27.43 -15.68
CA SER A 269 8.04 28.55 -15.03
C SER A 269 9.13 28.11 -14.05
N MET A 270 8.96 26.92 -13.46
CA MET A 270 9.87 26.32 -12.49
C MET A 270 10.95 25.44 -13.13
N GLY A 271 10.89 25.22 -14.45
CA GLY A 271 11.79 24.30 -15.16
C GLY A 271 11.53 22.82 -14.85
N ILE A 272 10.34 22.47 -14.36
CA ILE A 272 9.95 21.09 -14.08
C ILE A 272 9.70 20.30 -15.38
N VAL A 273 9.19 20.99 -16.40
CA VAL A 273 8.98 20.43 -17.74
C VAL A 273 9.51 21.41 -18.80
N PRO A 274 9.84 20.94 -20.02
CA PRO A 274 10.21 21.81 -21.13
C PRO A 274 9.17 22.92 -21.42
N PRO A 275 9.60 24.13 -21.84
CA PRO A 275 8.68 25.26 -22.07
C PRO A 275 7.57 25.01 -23.12
N ASP A 276 7.84 24.12 -24.07
CA ASP A 276 6.94 23.70 -25.15
C ASP A 276 6.05 22.50 -24.80
N THR A 277 6.14 21.98 -23.58
CA THR A 277 5.31 20.86 -23.12
C THR A 277 3.82 21.17 -23.27
N GLU A 278 3.07 20.23 -23.84
CA GLU A 278 1.62 20.30 -24.06
C GLU A 278 0.86 19.45 -23.03
N LEU A 279 -0.42 19.74 -22.81
CA LEU A 279 -1.28 18.87 -22.01
C LEU A 279 -1.73 17.65 -22.82
N SER A 280 -1.66 16.47 -22.21
CA SER A 280 -2.29 15.28 -22.77
C SER A 280 -3.83 15.42 -22.84
N PRO A 281 -4.51 14.76 -23.81
CA PRO A 281 -5.97 14.69 -23.82
C PRO A 281 -6.51 14.03 -22.55
N ILE A 282 -7.70 14.45 -22.07
CA ILE A 282 -8.26 13.91 -20.82
C ILE A 282 -8.64 12.41 -20.90
N ASN A 283 -8.94 11.92 -22.10
CA ASN A 283 -9.25 10.53 -22.39
C ASN A 283 -8.56 10.12 -23.69
N PRO A 284 -7.24 9.83 -23.68
CA PRO A 284 -6.47 9.60 -24.89
C PRO A 284 -6.92 8.36 -25.69
N TYR A 285 -7.61 7.42 -25.04
CA TYR A 285 -7.94 6.12 -25.61
C TYR A 285 -9.45 5.76 -25.58
N LEU A 286 -10.34 6.74 -25.34
CA LEU A 286 -11.80 6.50 -25.25
C LEU A 286 -12.37 5.75 -26.46
N ASP A 287 -11.91 6.12 -27.65
CA ASP A 287 -12.37 5.57 -28.93
C ASP A 287 -11.62 4.32 -29.37
N VAL A 288 -10.56 3.92 -28.64
CA VAL A 288 -9.81 2.71 -28.92
C VAL A 288 -10.63 1.49 -28.48
N LYS A 289 -10.64 0.46 -29.32
CA LYS A 289 -11.28 -0.82 -29.03
C LYS A 289 -10.24 -1.92 -28.87
N GLY A 290 -10.52 -2.83 -27.94
CA GLY A 290 -9.80 -4.10 -27.84
C GLY A 290 -9.98 -4.94 -29.11
N PRO A 291 -9.17 -5.99 -29.30
CA PRO A 291 -9.19 -6.84 -30.50
C PRO A 291 -10.54 -7.50 -30.77
N GLN A 292 -11.41 -7.65 -29.77
CA GLN A 292 -12.75 -8.24 -29.89
C GLN A 292 -13.85 -7.16 -29.82
N GLY A 293 -13.50 -5.87 -29.88
CA GLY A 293 -14.43 -4.74 -29.87
C GLY A 293 -14.75 -4.17 -28.48
N GLU A 294 -14.01 -4.58 -27.45
CA GLU A 294 -14.15 -4.11 -26.07
C GLU A 294 -13.90 -2.61 -25.99
N SER A 295 -14.75 -1.85 -25.28
CA SER A 295 -14.49 -0.43 -25.04
C SER A 295 -13.38 -0.24 -24.01
N TRP A 296 -12.71 0.91 -24.04
CA TRP A 296 -11.84 1.33 -22.93
C TRP A 296 -12.61 1.27 -21.60
N PRO A 297 -11.99 0.82 -20.49
CA PRO A 297 -12.72 0.65 -19.23
C PRO A 297 -13.36 1.95 -18.74
N LEU A 298 -14.63 1.85 -18.35
CA LEU A 298 -15.37 2.99 -17.77
C LEU A 298 -14.72 3.49 -16.46
N GLN A 299 -14.13 2.58 -15.69
CA GLN A 299 -13.40 2.91 -14.46
C GLN A 299 -12.18 3.79 -14.73
N ASP A 300 -11.60 3.69 -15.94
CA ASP A 300 -10.44 4.45 -16.39
C ASP A 300 -10.82 5.55 -17.40
N THR A 301 -12.06 6.06 -17.31
CA THR A 301 -12.59 7.12 -18.18
C THR A 301 -12.96 8.36 -17.37
N VAL A 302 -12.31 9.48 -17.68
CA VAL A 302 -12.57 10.79 -17.07
C VAL A 302 -13.86 11.39 -17.63
N ARG A 303 -14.77 11.80 -16.76
CA ARG A 303 -15.93 12.61 -17.15
C ARG A 303 -15.45 14.03 -17.48
N PRO A 304 -15.90 14.74 -18.52
CA PRO A 304 -15.49 16.15 -18.71
C PRO A 304 -16.10 17.07 -17.65
N TRP A 305 -15.35 18.01 -17.07
CA TRP A 305 -15.84 18.88 -15.96
C TRP A 305 -17.04 19.72 -16.35
N GLY A 306 -17.04 20.24 -17.58
CA GLY A 306 -18.15 21.01 -18.14
C GLY A 306 -19.45 20.21 -18.28
N SER A 307 -19.38 18.88 -18.26
CA SER A 307 -20.57 18.00 -18.31
C SER A 307 -21.19 17.72 -16.94
N LEU A 308 -20.49 18.06 -15.86
CA LEU A 308 -20.93 17.80 -14.49
C LEU A 308 -21.94 18.85 -14.01
N ASN A 309 -22.92 18.40 -13.23
CA ASN A 309 -23.84 19.28 -12.51
C ASN A 309 -23.21 19.87 -11.23
N ASP A 310 -23.93 20.76 -10.54
CA ASP A 310 -23.39 21.48 -9.38
C ASP A 310 -23.13 20.56 -8.17
N GLU A 311 -23.93 19.52 -7.93
CA GLU A 311 -23.70 18.56 -6.85
C GLU A 311 -22.48 17.69 -7.12
N GLU A 312 -22.30 17.27 -8.38
CA GLU A 312 -21.13 16.51 -8.82
C GLU A 312 -19.84 17.32 -8.65
N LYS A 313 -19.83 18.57 -9.12
CA LYS A 313 -18.69 19.47 -8.94
C LYS A 313 -18.37 19.69 -7.46
N LYS A 314 -19.39 19.94 -6.65
CA LYS A 314 -19.25 20.14 -5.20
C LYS A 314 -18.62 18.93 -4.52
N LEU A 315 -19.12 17.72 -4.80
CA LEU A 315 -18.58 16.47 -4.26
C LEU A 315 -17.12 16.28 -4.67
N PHE A 316 -16.84 16.45 -5.97
CA PHE A 316 -15.51 16.19 -6.53
C PHE A 316 -14.48 17.18 -5.99
N CYS A 317 -14.82 18.47 -5.85
CA CYS A 317 -13.97 19.46 -5.18
C CYS A 317 -13.69 19.04 -3.75
N ARG A 318 -14.71 18.66 -2.98
CA ARG A 318 -14.53 18.30 -1.56
C ARG A 318 -13.60 17.10 -1.38
N MET A 319 -13.67 16.09 -2.25
CA MET A 319 -12.75 14.96 -2.21
C MET A 319 -11.29 15.39 -2.46
N ALA A 320 -11.05 16.32 -3.40
CA ALA A 320 -9.71 16.89 -3.63
C ALA A 320 -9.22 17.74 -2.45
N GLU A 321 -10.10 18.52 -1.81
CA GLU A 321 -9.78 19.29 -0.60
C GLU A 321 -9.36 18.39 0.57
N VAL A 322 -10.06 17.28 0.76
CA VAL A 322 -9.73 16.28 1.79
C VAL A 322 -8.37 15.64 1.50
N PHE A 323 -8.09 15.26 0.26
CA PHE A 323 -6.79 14.76 -0.17
C PHE A 323 -5.66 15.78 0.07
N ALA A 324 -5.85 17.05 -0.32
CA ALA A 324 -4.87 18.11 -0.08
C ALA A 324 -4.65 18.38 1.42
N GLY A 325 -5.72 18.34 2.22
CA GLY A 325 -5.65 18.42 3.68
C GLY A 325 -4.83 17.28 4.27
N PHE A 326 -5.03 16.05 3.79
CA PHE A 326 -4.30 14.86 4.26
C PHE A 326 -2.79 14.94 3.98
N LEU A 327 -2.43 15.36 2.76
CA LEU A 327 -1.03 15.56 2.38
C LEU A 327 -0.35 16.64 3.23
N SER A 328 -0.96 17.83 3.36
CA SER A 328 -0.39 18.93 4.14
C SER A 328 -0.34 18.65 5.65
N TYR A 329 -1.31 17.90 6.19
CA TYR A 329 -1.23 17.43 7.57
C TYR A 329 -0.04 16.50 7.78
N THR A 330 0.15 15.55 6.87
CA THR A 330 1.27 14.60 6.94
C THR A 330 2.61 15.31 6.74
N ASP A 331 2.69 16.26 5.81
CA ASP A 331 3.86 17.12 5.60
C ASP A 331 4.22 17.90 6.88
N ALA A 332 3.23 18.43 7.59
CA ALA A 332 3.45 19.07 8.88
C ALA A 332 4.00 18.09 9.94
N GLN A 333 3.60 16.81 9.93
CA GLN A 333 4.18 15.81 10.82
C GLN A 333 5.62 15.45 10.44
N ILE A 334 5.93 15.41 9.14
CA ILE A 334 7.30 15.23 8.65
C ILE A 334 8.16 16.45 9.02
N GLY A 335 7.60 17.66 8.97
CA GLY A 335 8.24 18.87 9.47
C GLY A 335 8.77 18.72 10.89
N ARG A 336 8.00 18.09 11.79
CA ARG A 336 8.45 17.80 13.18
C ARG A 336 9.67 16.88 13.24
N ILE A 337 9.82 15.96 12.27
CA ILE A 337 11.01 15.11 12.17
C ILE A 337 12.20 15.97 11.74
N LEU A 338 12.03 16.81 10.70
CA LEU A 338 13.09 17.72 10.23
C LEU A 338 13.52 18.69 11.34
N ASP A 339 12.57 19.24 12.09
CA ASP A 339 12.84 20.11 13.23
C ASP A 339 13.66 19.40 14.30
N TYR A 340 13.28 18.17 14.67
CA TYR A 340 14.08 17.35 15.59
C TYR A 340 15.50 17.09 15.05
N LEU A 341 15.65 16.79 13.76
CA LEU A 341 16.96 16.56 13.14
C LEU A 341 17.81 17.85 13.13
N GLU A 342 17.21 19.01 12.94
CA GLU A 342 17.91 20.30 13.04
C GLU A 342 18.31 20.62 14.48
N GLU A 343 17.38 20.52 15.43
CA GLU A 343 17.61 20.75 16.86
C GLU A 343 18.68 19.83 17.44
N SER A 344 18.77 18.59 16.95
CA SER A 344 19.78 17.61 17.35
C SER A 344 21.08 17.67 16.52
N GLY A 345 21.21 18.62 15.59
CA GLY A 345 22.41 18.82 14.78
C GLY A 345 22.70 17.70 13.76
N GLN A 346 21.69 16.92 13.39
CA GLN A 346 21.80 15.77 12.49
C GLN A 346 21.40 16.09 11.05
N LEU A 347 20.57 17.12 10.82
CA LEU A 347 19.95 17.39 9.52
C LEU A 347 20.96 17.59 8.39
N ASP A 348 22.03 18.36 8.62
CA ASP A 348 23.02 18.67 7.57
C ASP A 348 23.79 17.44 7.09
N ASN A 349 24.05 16.48 7.99
CA ASN A 349 24.71 15.22 7.67
C ASN A 349 23.72 14.06 7.57
N THR A 350 22.56 14.31 6.98
CA THR A 350 21.56 13.28 6.64
C THR A 350 21.30 13.32 5.13
N ILE A 351 21.45 12.19 4.47
CA ILE A 351 20.97 11.98 3.10
C ILE A 351 19.46 11.75 3.19
N ILE A 352 18.68 12.67 2.63
CA ILE A 352 17.23 12.56 2.54
C ILE A 352 16.86 12.24 1.09
N VAL A 353 16.16 11.13 0.89
CA VAL A 353 15.55 10.74 -0.38
C VAL A 353 14.04 10.83 -0.21
N VAL A 354 13.40 11.71 -0.97
CA VAL A 354 11.94 11.82 -1.04
C VAL A 354 11.50 11.30 -2.39
N ILE A 355 10.51 10.40 -2.41
CA ILE A 355 9.83 9.96 -3.64
C ILE A 355 8.32 9.83 -3.40
N SER A 356 7.51 9.94 -4.46
CA SER A 356 6.25 9.19 -4.54
C SER A 356 6.54 7.80 -5.11
N ASP A 357 5.83 6.76 -4.68
CA ASP A 357 6.08 5.39 -5.14
C ASP A 357 5.38 5.03 -6.46
N ASN A 358 4.44 5.86 -6.91
CA ASN A 358 3.79 5.81 -8.21
C ASN A 358 2.94 7.08 -8.44
N GLY A 359 2.41 7.22 -9.66
CA GLY A 359 1.54 8.35 -10.02
C GLY A 359 0.24 8.40 -9.21
N ALA A 360 -0.51 9.49 -9.31
CA ALA A 360 -1.76 9.65 -8.58
C ALA A 360 -2.74 8.50 -8.84
N SER A 361 -3.41 7.97 -7.81
CA SER A 361 -4.34 6.85 -7.97
C SER A 361 -5.63 7.24 -8.69
N GLY A 362 -6.10 6.37 -9.60
CA GLY A 362 -7.40 6.46 -10.27
C GLY A 362 -8.46 5.50 -9.73
N GLU A 363 -8.22 4.80 -8.62
CA GLU A 363 -9.10 3.73 -8.11
C GLU A 363 -10.47 4.21 -7.62
N GLY A 364 -10.66 5.51 -7.38
CA GLY A 364 -11.97 6.11 -7.12
C GLY A 364 -12.92 6.16 -8.33
N GLY A 365 -12.46 5.80 -9.53
CA GLY A 365 -13.28 5.73 -10.73
C GLY A 365 -13.88 7.09 -11.16
N PRO A 366 -14.90 7.10 -12.04
CA PRO A 366 -15.41 8.33 -12.65
C PRO A 366 -16.08 9.31 -11.66
N ASN A 367 -16.51 8.83 -10.49
CA ASN A 367 -17.29 9.62 -9.52
C ASN A 367 -16.59 9.82 -8.17
N GLY A 368 -15.42 9.23 -7.96
CA GLY A 368 -14.85 9.07 -6.63
C GLY A 368 -15.64 8.04 -5.83
N SER A 369 -15.20 7.81 -4.60
CA SER A 369 -15.85 6.86 -3.72
C SER A 369 -15.83 7.34 -2.28
N VAL A 370 -16.90 7.00 -1.53
CA VAL A 370 -16.94 7.12 -0.07
C VAL A 370 -16.47 5.84 0.63
N ASN A 371 -16.25 4.76 -0.13
CA ASN A 371 -15.72 3.47 0.32
C ASN A 371 -14.98 2.76 -0.82
N GLU A 372 -13.65 2.88 -0.87
CA GLU A 372 -12.79 2.24 -1.88
C GLU A 372 -12.95 0.72 -1.95
N GLY A 373 -13.42 0.07 -0.88
CA GLY A 373 -13.78 -1.35 -0.89
C GLY A 373 -14.75 -1.73 -2.03
N LYS A 374 -15.53 -0.77 -2.54
CA LYS A 374 -16.40 -0.95 -3.70
C LYS A 374 -15.65 -1.29 -4.98
N PHE A 375 -14.47 -0.68 -5.22
CA PHE A 375 -13.63 -0.97 -6.38
C PHE A 375 -13.26 -2.45 -6.42
N PHE A 376 -12.77 -3.00 -5.31
CA PHE A 376 -12.41 -4.43 -5.19
C PHE A 376 -13.60 -5.39 -5.20
N ASN A 377 -14.82 -4.88 -5.11
CA ASN A 377 -16.06 -5.65 -5.20
C ASN A 377 -16.82 -5.43 -6.52
N GLY A 378 -16.31 -4.60 -7.44
CA GLY A 378 -16.92 -4.33 -8.74
C GLY A 378 -18.12 -3.37 -8.70
N TYR A 379 -18.18 -2.48 -7.71
CA TYR A 379 -19.22 -1.46 -7.57
C TYR A 379 -18.66 -0.07 -7.90
N ILE A 380 -19.48 0.75 -8.56
CA ILE A 380 -19.19 2.17 -8.83
C ILE A 380 -20.16 3.01 -8.01
N ASP A 381 -19.64 3.95 -7.24
CA ASP A 381 -20.45 4.90 -6.48
C ASP A 381 -21.29 5.80 -7.39
N THR A 382 -22.50 6.10 -6.93
CA THR A 382 -23.29 7.20 -7.47
C THR A 382 -23.02 8.47 -6.64
N VAL A 383 -23.16 9.62 -7.30
CA VAL A 383 -23.00 10.93 -6.64
C VAL A 383 -24.10 11.13 -5.59
N GLU A 384 -25.34 10.72 -5.88
CA GLU A 384 -26.47 10.82 -4.95
C GLU A 384 -26.21 10.09 -3.62
N GLU A 385 -25.69 8.86 -3.67
CA GLU A 385 -25.35 8.11 -2.46
C GLU A 385 -24.14 8.73 -1.74
N SER A 386 -23.13 9.14 -2.50
CA SER A 386 -21.92 9.76 -1.93
C SER A 386 -22.22 11.09 -1.22
N MET A 387 -23.17 11.87 -1.72
CA MET A 387 -23.59 13.14 -1.11
C MET A 387 -24.19 12.98 0.29
N LYS A 388 -24.71 11.80 0.65
CA LYS A 388 -25.20 11.51 2.01
C LYS A 388 -24.08 11.50 3.05
N LEU A 389 -22.83 11.30 2.61
CA LEU A 389 -21.63 11.30 3.44
C LEU A 389 -20.72 12.51 3.19
N PHE A 390 -21.20 13.53 2.48
CA PHE A 390 -20.41 14.71 2.10
C PHE A 390 -19.72 15.38 3.30
N ASP A 391 -20.46 15.62 4.38
CA ASP A 391 -19.94 16.26 5.60
C ASP A 391 -19.03 15.34 6.43
N HIS A 392 -18.97 14.05 6.08
CA HIS A 392 -18.16 13.03 6.75
C HIS A 392 -16.88 12.68 5.99
N LEU A 393 -16.69 13.17 4.75
CA LEU A 393 -15.48 12.93 3.96
C LEU A 393 -14.22 13.34 4.72
N GLY A 394 -13.24 12.44 4.78
CA GLY A 394 -12.02 12.59 5.57
C GLY A 394 -12.10 12.04 6.99
N GLY A 395 -13.31 11.83 7.51
CA GLY A 395 -13.55 11.32 8.85
C GLY A 395 -13.58 9.79 8.94
N PRO A 396 -13.75 9.25 10.16
CA PRO A 396 -13.79 7.81 10.43
C PRO A 396 -15.02 7.07 9.89
N GLN A 397 -16.00 7.78 9.31
CA GLN A 397 -17.22 7.19 8.74
C GLN A 397 -17.11 6.88 7.24
N THR A 398 -16.04 7.32 6.58
CA THR A 398 -15.80 7.10 5.16
C THR A 398 -14.49 6.35 4.96
N TYR A 399 -14.33 5.69 3.83
CA TYR A 399 -13.07 5.15 3.34
C TYR A 399 -12.84 5.71 1.93
N ASN A 400 -12.72 7.04 1.85
CA ASN A 400 -12.98 7.77 0.62
C ASN A 400 -11.76 7.90 -0.30
N HIS A 401 -12.05 8.05 -1.59
CA HIS A 401 -11.11 8.31 -2.68
C HIS A 401 -11.70 9.35 -3.64
N TYR A 402 -10.90 10.25 -4.21
CA TYR A 402 -11.34 11.24 -5.20
C TYR A 402 -11.67 10.62 -6.58
N PRO A 403 -12.42 11.29 -7.47
CA PRO A 403 -12.64 10.83 -8.85
C PRO A 403 -11.39 10.88 -9.72
N ILE A 404 -11.29 9.97 -10.68
CA ILE A 404 -10.20 9.83 -11.65
C ILE A 404 -9.81 11.13 -12.41
N GLY A 405 -10.74 12.07 -12.57
CA GLY A 405 -10.42 13.40 -13.12
C GLY A 405 -9.36 14.14 -12.30
N TRP A 406 -9.39 14.00 -10.96
CA TRP A 406 -8.35 14.52 -10.09
C TRP A 406 -7.05 13.70 -10.16
N ALA A 407 -7.11 12.38 -10.35
CA ALA A 407 -5.91 11.57 -10.61
C ALA A 407 -5.13 12.11 -11.82
N MET A 408 -5.84 12.31 -12.93
CA MET A 408 -5.29 12.90 -14.15
C MET A 408 -4.74 14.32 -13.90
N ALA A 409 -5.45 15.15 -13.15
CA ALA A 409 -4.98 16.50 -12.84
C ALA A 409 -3.71 16.51 -11.97
N PHE A 410 -3.63 15.64 -10.98
CA PHE A 410 -2.45 15.50 -10.12
C PHE A 410 -1.25 14.84 -10.82
N ASN A 411 -1.45 14.22 -11.99
CA ASN A 411 -0.38 13.75 -12.88
C ASN A 411 -0.06 14.71 -14.04
N THR A 412 -0.50 15.97 -13.99
CA THR A 412 -0.18 16.95 -15.04
C THR A 412 1.33 16.99 -15.31
N PRO A 413 1.75 16.95 -16.60
CA PRO A 413 0.93 17.03 -17.81
C PRO A 413 0.58 15.69 -18.47
N TYR A 414 0.92 14.58 -17.83
CA TYR A 414 1.06 13.27 -18.45
C TYR A 414 -0.25 12.57 -18.83
N LYS A 415 -0.13 11.55 -19.69
CA LYS A 415 -1.23 10.61 -19.99
C LYS A 415 -1.39 9.62 -18.84
N LEU A 416 -2.63 9.34 -18.47
CA LEU A 416 -3.03 8.29 -17.52
C LEU A 416 -2.43 8.50 -16.12
N PHE A 417 -2.32 7.44 -15.33
CA PHE A 417 -2.11 7.47 -13.89
C PHE A 417 -1.59 6.12 -13.39
N LYS A 418 -1.52 5.91 -12.06
CA LYS A 418 -1.21 4.63 -11.39
C LYS A 418 -1.78 3.42 -12.14
N ARG A 419 -1.07 2.29 -12.11
CA ARG A 419 -1.28 1.03 -12.86
C ARG A 419 -0.71 1.01 -14.28
N TYR A 420 -0.58 2.16 -14.95
CA TYR A 420 -0.10 2.22 -16.34
C TYR A 420 1.42 2.42 -16.44
N ALA A 421 2.19 1.33 -16.53
CA ALA A 421 3.64 1.41 -16.71
C ALA A 421 4.06 1.76 -18.15
N SER A 422 3.09 1.85 -19.07
CA SER A 422 3.26 2.27 -20.46
C SER A 422 3.31 3.79 -20.63
N HIS A 423 3.00 4.58 -19.60
CA HIS A 423 2.83 6.03 -19.73
C HIS A 423 3.38 6.80 -18.54
N GLU A 424 3.93 7.99 -18.80
CA GLU A 424 4.54 8.88 -17.80
C GLU A 424 3.59 9.19 -16.63
N GLY A 425 2.26 9.21 -16.81
CA GLY A 425 1.34 9.47 -15.70
C GLY A 425 1.32 8.37 -14.64
N GLY A 426 1.71 7.15 -14.99
CA GLY A 426 1.86 6.05 -14.02
C GLY A 426 3.26 5.96 -13.43
N ILE A 427 4.29 6.38 -14.16
CA ILE A 427 5.70 6.15 -13.79
C ILE A 427 6.48 7.41 -13.42
N ALA A 428 6.11 8.61 -13.85
CA ALA A 428 6.91 9.82 -13.65
C ALA A 428 6.44 10.58 -12.42
N ASP A 429 7.29 10.59 -11.39
CA ASP A 429 6.89 10.88 -10.01
C ASP A 429 7.78 11.95 -9.38
N THR A 430 7.31 12.56 -8.28
CA THR A 430 8.13 13.49 -7.51
C THR A 430 9.35 12.77 -6.94
N ALA A 431 10.52 13.40 -7.07
CA ALA A 431 11.69 13.00 -6.29
C ALA A 431 12.58 14.18 -5.89
N ILE A 432 13.08 14.13 -4.65
CA ILE A 432 14.03 15.09 -4.09
C ILE A 432 15.17 14.34 -3.43
N ILE A 433 16.41 14.74 -3.71
CA ILE A 433 17.60 14.28 -3.00
C ILE A 433 18.22 15.46 -2.27
N SER A 434 18.43 15.36 -0.96
CA SER A 434 19.11 16.40 -0.17
C SER A 434 20.18 15.77 0.71
N TRP A 435 21.36 16.38 0.72
CA TRP A 435 22.41 16.09 1.70
C TRP A 435 23.28 17.35 1.84
N PRO A 436 22.90 18.30 2.71
CA PRO A 436 23.54 19.62 2.74
C PRO A 436 25.07 19.58 2.95
N ALA A 437 25.58 18.58 3.69
CA ALA A 437 27.01 18.42 3.91
C ALA A 437 27.78 17.80 2.74
N GLY A 438 27.12 17.09 1.81
CA GLY A 438 27.78 16.32 0.75
C GLY A 438 27.35 16.63 -0.68
N ILE A 439 26.27 17.40 -0.88
CA ILE A 439 25.79 17.87 -2.19
C ILE A 439 25.84 19.39 -2.18
N THR A 440 26.53 19.99 -3.16
CA THR A 440 26.69 21.45 -3.26
C THR A 440 25.48 22.14 -3.90
N ALA A 441 24.67 21.40 -4.66
CA ALA A 441 23.48 21.91 -5.31
C ALA A 441 22.33 22.05 -4.31
N HIS A 442 21.69 23.23 -4.30
CA HIS A 442 20.59 23.55 -3.38
C HIS A 442 19.49 24.32 -4.12
N GLY A 443 18.26 23.81 -4.07
CA GLY A 443 17.10 24.38 -4.76
C GLY A 443 17.10 24.15 -6.27
N GLU A 444 18.11 23.45 -6.79
CA GLU A 444 18.30 23.18 -8.21
C GLU A 444 17.41 22.02 -8.71
N VAL A 445 17.35 21.92 -10.04
CA VAL A 445 16.63 20.88 -10.77
C VAL A 445 17.63 20.06 -11.58
N ARG A 446 17.39 18.75 -11.70
CA ARG A 446 18.11 17.83 -12.60
C ARG A 446 17.12 17.11 -13.50
N ASP A 447 17.41 17.13 -14.80
CA ASP A 447 16.54 16.61 -15.84
C ASP A 447 17.02 15.27 -16.43
N ASN A 448 17.99 14.63 -15.80
CA ASN A 448 18.50 13.32 -16.21
C ASN A 448 17.43 12.24 -15.96
N TYR A 449 17.33 11.27 -16.87
CA TYR A 449 16.45 10.12 -16.70
C TYR A 449 16.96 9.24 -15.55
N VAL A 450 16.13 9.06 -14.53
CA VAL A 450 16.45 8.28 -13.32
C VAL A 450 15.28 7.35 -13.02
N ASN A 451 15.54 6.07 -12.83
CA ASN A 451 14.55 5.13 -12.31
C ASN A 451 14.74 4.91 -10.80
N VAL A 452 13.71 4.51 -10.08
CA VAL A 452 13.79 4.18 -8.64
C VAL A 452 14.87 3.13 -8.32
N ALA A 453 15.16 2.20 -9.23
CA ALA A 453 16.24 1.23 -9.06
C ALA A 453 17.64 1.88 -8.98
N ASP A 454 17.78 3.12 -9.48
CA ASP A 454 19.03 3.88 -9.52
C ASP A 454 19.34 4.57 -8.17
N ILE A 455 18.37 4.64 -7.25
CA ILE A 455 18.54 5.28 -5.94
C ILE A 455 19.54 4.52 -5.06
N THR A 456 19.38 3.20 -4.90
CA THR A 456 20.27 2.39 -4.05
C THR A 456 21.73 2.41 -4.51
N PRO A 457 22.09 2.22 -5.80
CA PRO A 457 23.48 2.39 -6.24
C PRO A 457 24.00 3.82 -5.99
N THR A 458 23.15 4.84 -6.17
CA THR A 458 23.53 6.23 -5.87
C THR A 458 23.84 6.43 -4.39
N VAL A 459 23.03 5.88 -3.49
CA VAL A 459 23.27 5.96 -2.05
C VAL A 459 24.55 5.20 -1.66
N TYR A 460 24.83 4.03 -2.24
CA TYR A 460 26.13 3.39 -2.02
C TYR A 460 27.30 4.27 -2.44
N GLU A 461 27.22 4.95 -3.60
CA GLU A 461 28.27 5.84 -4.05
C GLU A 461 28.42 7.09 -3.15
N LEU A 462 27.31 7.69 -2.70
CA LEU A 462 27.32 8.81 -1.75
C LEU A 462 27.96 8.43 -0.40
N LEU A 463 27.80 7.17 0.02
CA LEU A 463 28.45 6.62 1.22
C LEU A 463 29.91 6.21 1.00
N GLY A 464 30.43 6.31 -0.23
CA GLY A 464 31.75 5.78 -0.59
C GLY A 464 31.85 4.26 -0.41
N MET A 465 30.73 3.55 -0.57
CA MET A 465 30.59 2.11 -0.37
C MET A 465 30.57 1.36 -1.70
N THR A 466 31.36 0.29 -1.78
CA THR A 466 31.19 -0.72 -2.83
C THR A 466 30.06 -1.67 -2.43
N PRO A 467 29.08 -1.96 -3.32
CA PRO A 467 28.08 -2.98 -3.07
C PRO A 467 28.75 -4.32 -2.69
N PRO A 468 28.32 -4.99 -1.61
CA PRO A 468 29.00 -6.19 -1.15
C PRO A 468 28.73 -7.40 -2.05
N ASP A 469 29.76 -8.20 -2.33
CA ASP A 469 29.62 -9.47 -3.06
C ASP A 469 28.78 -10.51 -2.27
N THR A 470 28.81 -10.41 -0.94
CA THR A 470 28.04 -11.28 -0.05
C THR A 470 27.41 -10.50 1.10
N VAL A 471 26.19 -10.86 1.48
CA VAL A 471 25.50 -10.38 2.68
C VAL A 471 25.06 -11.59 3.48
N LYS A 472 25.40 -11.65 4.78
CA LYS A 472 25.13 -12.81 5.66
C LYS A 472 25.58 -14.16 5.04
N GLY A 473 26.70 -14.14 4.32
CA GLY A 473 27.26 -15.31 3.64
C GLY A 473 26.56 -15.73 2.33
N ILE A 474 25.57 -14.98 1.86
CA ILE A 474 24.85 -15.24 0.61
C ILE A 474 25.43 -14.37 -0.50
N THR A 475 25.85 -14.98 -1.63
CA THR A 475 26.30 -14.24 -2.82
C THR A 475 25.18 -13.40 -3.39
N GLN A 476 25.48 -12.14 -3.67
CA GLN A 476 24.51 -11.17 -4.16
C GLN A 476 24.53 -11.09 -5.69
N LYS A 477 23.36 -10.89 -6.31
CA LYS A 477 23.27 -10.52 -7.72
C LYS A 477 23.83 -9.11 -7.95
N PRO A 478 24.28 -8.75 -9.15
CA PRO A 478 24.57 -7.35 -9.49
C PRO A 478 23.36 -6.44 -9.28
N LEU A 479 23.60 -5.14 -9.10
CA LEU A 479 22.53 -4.13 -9.17
C LEU A 479 22.10 -3.97 -10.63
N ASP A 480 20.81 -3.73 -10.86
CA ASP A 480 20.31 -3.40 -12.22
C ASP A 480 20.26 -1.89 -12.44
N GLY A 481 20.13 -1.12 -11.36
CA GLY A 481 20.17 0.33 -11.40
C GLY A 481 21.58 0.89 -11.62
N VAL A 482 21.64 2.12 -12.09
CA VAL A 482 22.86 2.87 -12.39
C VAL A 482 22.94 4.09 -11.49
N SER A 483 24.07 4.33 -10.83
CA SER A 483 24.20 5.52 -9.98
C SER A 483 24.10 6.81 -10.81
N PHE A 484 23.35 7.79 -10.32
CA PHE A 484 23.25 9.13 -10.90
C PHE A 484 23.98 10.18 -10.06
N LYS A 485 24.85 9.78 -9.11
CA LYS A 485 25.60 10.73 -8.27
C LYS A 485 26.29 11.81 -9.12
N ALA A 486 26.89 11.43 -10.25
CA ALA A 486 27.56 12.36 -11.14
C ALA A 486 26.64 13.51 -11.60
N ALA A 487 25.36 13.23 -11.86
CA ALA A 487 24.37 14.23 -12.26
C ALA A 487 24.00 15.20 -11.13
N LEU A 488 24.19 14.82 -9.86
CA LEU A 488 24.01 15.74 -8.73
C LEU A 488 25.07 16.85 -8.76
N ASP A 489 26.30 16.51 -9.16
CA ASP A 489 27.44 17.42 -9.27
C ASP A 489 27.42 18.23 -10.59
N ASP A 490 27.14 17.57 -11.73
CA ASP A 490 27.07 18.19 -13.06
C ASP A 490 25.81 17.73 -13.83
N PRO A 491 24.81 18.60 -14.05
CA PRO A 491 23.57 18.23 -14.73
C PRO A 491 23.76 17.75 -16.19
N ALA A 492 24.88 18.09 -16.83
CA ALA A 492 25.13 17.75 -18.23
C ALA A 492 25.89 16.42 -18.42
N VAL A 493 26.29 15.76 -17.33
CA VAL A 493 27.07 14.52 -17.40
C VAL A 493 26.20 13.33 -17.82
N ASP A 494 26.79 12.43 -18.60
CA ASP A 494 26.21 11.13 -18.87
C ASP A 494 26.26 10.27 -17.59
N THR A 495 25.10 9.84 -17.11
CA THR A 495 24.98 8.97 -15.93
C THR A 495 25.29 7.50 -16.26
N GLY A 496 25.35 7.14 -17.54
CA GLY A 496 25.44 5.75 -18.01
C GLY A 496 24.09 5.03 -18.05
N LYS A 497 22.98 5.74 -17.82
CA LYS A 497 21.62 5.20 -17.96
C LYS A 497 21.16 5.32 -19.41
N HIS A 498 21.15 4.21 -20.14
CA HIS A 498 20.74 4.20 -21.56
C HIS A 498 19.39 3.54 -21.82
N THR A 499 18.92 2.64 -20.94
CA THR A 499 17.69 1.87 -21.14
C THR A 499 16.96 1.66 -19.83
N GLN A 500 15.63 1.70 -19.86
CA GLN A 500 14.78 1.31 -18.75
C GLN A 500 13.56 0.53 -19.22
N PHE A 501 13.36 -0.63 -18.63
CA PHE A 501 12.28 -1.58 -18.93
C PHE A 501 11.10 -1.40 -17.97
N TYR A 502 9.88 -1.43 -18.52
CA TYR A 502 8.62 -1.33 -17.79
C TYR A 502 7.61 -2.40 -18.21
N ALA A 503 6.99 -3.02 -17.20
CA ALA A 503 5.84 -3.91 -17.35
C ALA A 503 4.99 -3.88 -16.08
N MET A 504 3.67 -3.73 -16.21
CA MET A 504 2.73 -3.75 -15.08
C MET A 504 1.33 -4.09 -15.56
N LEU A 505 0.67 -5.10 -14.98
CA LEU A 505 -0.73 -5.45 -15.30
C LEU A 505 -1.01 -5.51 -16.82
N GLY A 506 -0.14 -6.18 -17.57
CA GLY A 506 -0.26 -6.32 -19.03
C GLY A 506 0.25 -5.12 -19.84
N THR A 507 0.37 -3.94 -19.23
CA THR A 507 0.96 -2.76 -19.87
C THR A 507 2.47 -2.90 -20.05
N ARG A 508 2.99 -2.32 -21.13
CA ARG A 508 4.40 -2.43 -21.55
C ARG A 508 4.94 -1.08 -21.99
N GLY A 509 6.14 -0.76 -21.51
CA GLY A 509 6.88 0.44 -21.88
C GLY A 509 8.39 0.18 -21.91
N ILE A 510 9.11 0.87 -22.77
CA ILE A 510 10.58 0.91 -22.74
C ILE A 510 11.08 2.29 -23.10
N TRP A 511 11.94 2.83 -22.23
CA TRP A 511 12.72 4.01 -22.52
C TRP A 511 14.12 3.59 -23.00
N HIS A 512 14.63 4.24 -24.05
CA HIS A 512 16.00 4.08 -24.52
C HIS A 512 16.50 5.37 -25.19
N GLU A 513 17.50 6.02 -24.58
CA GLU A 513 18.18 7.20 -25.11
C GLU A 513 17.20 8.28 -25.63
N GLY A 514 16.24 8.67 -24.77
CA GLY A 514 15.26 9.70 -25.09
C GLY A 514 14.02 9.21 -25.85
N TRP A 515 14.07 8.03 -26.46
CA TRP A 515 12.90 7.39 -27.10
C TRP A 515 12.10 6.55 -26.11
N PHE A 516 10.78 6.54 -26.25
CA PHE A 516 9.90 5.68 -25.47
C PHE A 516 8.91 4.97 -26.38
N ALA A 517 8.90 3.63 -26.35
CA ALA A 517 7.89 2.84 -27.03
C ALA A 517 6.97 2.18 -26.00
N ASN A 518 5.66 2.19 -26.26
CA ASN A 518 4.69 1.59 -25.35
C ASN A 518 3.50 0.99 -26.08
N THR A 519 2.79 0.11 -25.38
CA THR A 519 1.52 -0.44 -25.88
C THR A 519 0.34 0.37 -25.41
N ILE A 520 -0.75 0.30 -26.17
CA ILE A 520 -2.08 0.68 -25.69
C ILE A 520 -2.74 -0.59 -25.17
N HIS A 521 -2.75 -0.69 -23.85
CA HIS A 521 -3.34 -1.81 -23.13
C HIS A 521 -3.97 -1.25 -21.86
N ALA A 522 -5.22 -1.59 -21.56
CA ALA A 522 -5.91 -1.07 -20.40
C ALA A 522 -5.34 -1.69 -19.10
N ALA A 523 -5.01 -0.86 -18.12
CA ALA A 523 -4.42 -1.30 -16.86
C ALA A 523 -5.49 -1.48 -15.80
N THR A 524 -6.14 -2.62 -15.79
CA THR A 524 -6.74 -3.23 -14.61
C THR A 524 -6.53 -4.71 -14.88
N PRO A 525 -6.63 -5.65 -13.94
CA PRO A 525 -6.97 -6.95 -14.41
C PRO A 525 -8.26 -6.81 -15.26
N ALA A 526 -8.15 -6.88 -16.60
CA ALA A 526 -9.18 -6.41 -17.53
C ALA A 526 -9.60 -7.49 -18.52
N GLY A 527 -8.68 -8.39 -18.91
CA GLY A 527 -8.93 -9.33 -20.00
C GLY A 527 -9.29 -8.59 -21.28
N TRP A 528 -8.63 -7.45 -21.52
CA TRP A 528 -9.06 -6.46 -22.52
C TRP A 528 -8.47 -6.71 -23.91
N SER A 529 -7.30 -7.36 -24.01
CA SER A 529 -6.62 -7.51 -25.29
C SER A 529 -5.87 -8.84 -25.45
N HIS A 530 -5.20 -9.01 -26.59
CA HIS A 530 -4.25 -10.07 -26.87
C HIS A 530 -2.89 -9.44 -27.19
N PHE A 531 -1.85 -9.76 -26.41
CA PHE A 531 -0.57 -9.06 -26.43
C PHE A 531 0.15 -9.01 -27.79
N ASP A 532 -0.08 -9.99 -28.66
CA ASP A 532 0.47 -10.06 -30.03
C ASP A 532 -0.24 -9.11 -31.00
N THR A 533 -1.42 -8.60 -30.63
CA THR A 533 -2.23 -7.68 -31.42
C THR A 533 -2.26 -6.24 -30.89
N ASP A 534 -1.64 -5.99 -29.73
CA ASP A 534 -1.58 -4.65 -29.14
C ASP A 534 -0.91 -3.65 -30.10
N ARG A 535 -1.55 -2.48 -30.25
CA ARG A 535 -0.94 -1.34 -30.94
C ARG A 535 0.18 -0.78 -30.09
N TRP A 536 1.33 -0.56 -30.71
CA TRP A 536 2.43 0.19 -30.12
C TRP A 536 2.42 1.64 -30.62
N GLU A 537 2.83 2.54 -29.73
CA GLU A 537 3.07 3.96 -29.98
C GLU A 537 4.56 4.25 -29.72
N LEU A 538 5.08 5.33 -30.33
CA LEU A 538 6.47 5.75 -30.20
C LEU A 538 6.55 7.25 -29.89
N PHE A 539 7.35 7.63 -28.90
CA PHE A 539 7.53 9.01 -28.46
C PHE A 539 9.01 9.36 -28.31
N HIS A 540 9.33 10.65 -28.41
CA HIS A 540 10.65 11.19 -28.06
C HIS A 540 10.52 12.09 -26.81
N ILE A 541 10.63 11.48 -25.63
CA ILE A 541 10.25 12.06 -24.32
C ILE A 541 11.01 13.33 -23.96
N GLU A 542 12.23 13.51 -24.47
CA GLU A 542 12.99 14.75 -24.26
C GLU A 542 12.34 15.99 -24.88
N LYS A 543 11.48 15.80 -25.89
CA LYS A 543 10.74 16.87 -26.58
C LYS A 543 9.24 16.79 -26.33
N ASP A 544 8.73 15.60 -26.01
CA ASP A 544 7.32 15.34 -25.78
C ASP A 544 7.14 14.60 -24.45
N ARG A 545 7.34 15.33 -23.34
CA ARG A 545 7.24 14.77 -21.97
C ARG A 545 5.85 14.18 -21.70
N SER A 546 4.82 14.70 -22.36
CA SER A 546 3.42 14.28 -22.15
C SER A 546 2.98 13.11 -23.04
N GLN A 547 3.86 12.61 -23.90
CA GLN A 547 3.56 11.57 -24.89
C GLN A 547 2.37 11.95 -25.79
N CYS A 548 2.25 13.20 -26.23
CA CYS A 548 1.13 13.68 -27.05
C CYS A 548 1.22 13.24 -28.52
N HIS A 549 2.42 13.09 -29.07
CA HIS A 549 2.67 12.97 -30.50
C HIS A 549 3.24 11.58 -30.85
N ASP A 550 2.37 10.67 -31.31
CA ASP A 550 2.78 9.31 -31.71
C ASP A 550 3.56 9.34 -33.04
N LEU A 551 4.84 8.97 -32.96
CA LEU A 551 5.81 8.95 -34.05
C LEU A 551 5.94 7.56 -34.71
N ALA A 552 5.14 6.57 -34.30
CA ALA A 552 5.26 5.19 -34.78
C ALA A 552 5.20 5.06 -36.32
N ALA A 553 4.31 5.83 -36.95
CA ALA A 553 4.16 5.83 -38.41
C ALA A 553 5.31 6.53 -39.14
N GLU A 554 5.96 7.49 -38.49
CA GLU A 554 7.08 8.27 -39.04
C GLU A 554 8.42 7.54 -38.87
N HIS A 555 8.56 6.76 -37.80
CA HIS A 555 9.78 6.04 -37.44
C HIS A 555 9.54 4.54 -37.18
N PRO A 556 9.02 3.77 -38.16
CA PRO A 556 8.66 2.37 -37.97
C PRO A 556 9.88 1.49 -37.63
N ASP A 557 11.05 1.77 -38.20
CA ASP A 557 12.27 1.01 -37.92
C ASP A 557 12.72 1.20 -36.46
N LYS A 558 12.59 2.41 -35.91
CA LYS A 558 12.92 2.70 -34.51
C LYS A 558 11.92 2.04 -33.57
N LEU A 559 10.64 1.98 -33.95
CA LEU A 559 9.64 1.26 -33.18
C LEU A 559 9.94 -0.24 -33.14
N GLU A 560 10.28 -0.88 -34.27
CA GLU A 560 10.63 -2.30 -34.27
C GLU A 560 11.91 -2.59 -33.47
N GLU A 561 12.90 -1.69 -33.51
CA GLU A 561 14.08 -1.75 -32.65
C GLU A 561 13.70 -1.77 -31.16
N LEU A 562 12.88 -0.81 -30.72
CA LEU A 562 12.45 -0.70 -29.32
C LEU A 562 11.56 -1.87 -28.88
N LYS A 563 10.70 -2.38 -29.76
CA LYS A 563 9.91 -3.60 -29.50
C LYS A 563 10.83 -4.79 -29.25
N ALA A 564 11.84 -4.99 -30.12
CA ALA A 564 12.81 -6.06 -29.94
C ALA A 564 13.62 -5.88 -28.64
N LEU A 565 14.01 -4.64 -28.32
CA LEU A 565 14.71 -4.30 -27.08
C LEU A 565 13.85 -4.59 -25.85
N TRP A 566 12.55 -4.28 -25.88
CA TRP A 566 11.62 -4.61 -24.79
C TRP A 566 11.63 -6.11 -24.48
N TYR A 567 11.56 -6.96 -25.50
CA TYR A 567 11.62 -8.42 -25.30
C TYR A 567 12.99 -8.90 -24.81
N SER A 568 14.08 -8.27 -25.26
CA SER A 568 15.43 -8.57 -24.77
C SER A 568 15.58 -8.22 -23.28
N GLU A 569 15.15 -7.03 -22.87
CA GLU A 569 15.19 -6.62 -21.45
C GLU A 569 14.19 -7.44 -20.61
N ALA A 570 13.03 -7.83 -21.15
CA ALA A 570 12.13 -8.76 -20.49
C ALA A 570 12.81 -10.12 -20.24
N ALA A 571 13.59 -10.65 -21.18
CA ALA A 571 14.35 -11.88 -20.96
C ALA A 571 15.45 -11.68 -19.90
N LYS A 572 16.09 -10.52 -19.85
CA LYS A 572 17.13 -10.17 -18.87
C LYS A 572 16.58 -10.05 -17.44
N TYR A 573 15.44 -9.38 -17.27
CA TYR A 573 14.89 -9.06 -15.95
C TYR A 573 13.77 -10.01 -15.47
N ASN A 574 13.50 -11.09 -16.20
CA ASN A 574 12.33 -11.96 -15.99
C ASN A 574 10.99 -11.24 -16.19
N GLY A 575 10.85 -10.37 -17.18
CA GLY A 575 9.59 -9.67 -17.49
C GLY A 575 8.42 -10.55 -17.97
N LEU A 576 8.59 -11.88 -18.10
CA LEU A 576 7.56 -12.81 -18.59
C LEU A 576 7.19 -13.87 -17.52
N PRO A 577 5.95 -14.37 -17.52
CA PRO A 577 4.85 -14.05 -18.45
C PRO A 577 4.21 -12.68 -18.17
N LEU A 578 3.54 -12.14 -19.19
CA LEU A 578 2.63 -11.01 -19.04
C LEU A 578 1.27 -11.50 -18.54
N SER A 579 0.60 -10.69 -17.72
CA SER A 579 -0.71 -11.00 -17.13
C SER A 579 -1.78 -10.03 -17.64
N ASP A 580 -2.81 -10.54 -18.32
CA ASP A 580 -4.04 -9.82 -18.70
C ASP A 580 -5.27 -10.60 -18.17
N LEU A 581 -5.24 -10.91 -16.88
CA LEU A 581 -6.36 -11.52 -16.18
C LEU A 581 -7.39 -10.46 -15.82
N ASN A 582 -8.66 -10.78 -15.58
CA ASN A 582 -9.59 -9.83 -14.93
C ASN A 582 -9.50 -9.83 -13.39
N ILE A 583 -10.17 -8.90 -12.69
CA ILE A 583 -10.05 -8.79 -11.20
C ILE A 583 -10.49 -10.08 -10.54
N VAL A 584 -11.57 -10.70 -11.03
CA VAL A 584 -12.09 -11.96 -10.48
C VAL A 584 -11.07 -13.08 -10.70
N GLU A 585 -10.52 -13.22 -11.91
CA GLU A 585 -9.49 -14.22 -12.22
C GLU A 585 -8.24 -14.04 -11.35
N THR A 586 -7.79 -12.80 -11.14
CA THR A 586 -6.63 -12.45 -10.31
C THR A 586 -6.87 -12.80 -8.83
N MET A 587 -8.05 -12.46 -8.32
CA MET A 587 -8.43 -12.73 -6.92
C MET A 587 -8.66 -14.22 -6.64
N MET A 588 -9.08 -14.99 -7.66
CA MET A 588 -9.34 -16.42 -7.56
C MET A 588 -8.09 -17.28 -7.82
N ARG A 589 -6.94 -16.68 -8.12
CA ARG A 589 -5.68 -17.43 -8.28
C ARG A 589 -5.30 -18.13 -6.98
N SER A 590 -4.85 -19.38 -7.11
CA SER A 590 -4.32 -20.13 -5.99
C SER A 590 -3.01 -19.52 -5.50
N ARG A 591 -2.94 -19.25 -4.20
CA ARG A 591 -1.72 -18.89 -3.45
C ARG A 591 -1.52 -19.91 -2.34
N PRO A 592 -0.31 -20.06 -1.78
CA PRO A 592 -0.05 -20.99 -0.70
C PRO A 592 -0.59 -20.47 0.64
N TYR A 593 -1.87 -20.09 0.67
CA TYR A 593 -2.59 -19.72 1.89
C TYR A 593 -2.54 -20.86 2.89
N LEU A 594 -2.49 -20.51 4.18
CA LEU A 594 -2.61 -21.48 5.28
C LEU A 594 -4.00 -22.16 5.30
N VAL A 595 -4.97 -21.52 4.65
CA VAL A 595 -6.38 -21.86 4.55
C VAL A 595 -6.56 -22.74 3.30
N THR A 596 -6.38 -24.06 3.44
CA THR A 596 -6.50 -25.03 2.31
C THR A 596 -7.88 -25.73 2.32
N GLU A 597 -7.96 -27.07 2.21
CA GLU A 597 -9.22 -27.84 2.13
C GLU A 597 -10.02 -27.87 3.45
N ARG A 598 -9.56 -27.14 4.48
CA ARG A 598 -10.18 -27.12 5.80
C ARG A 598 -11.58 -26.49 5.71
N SER A 599 -12.59 -27.26 6.09
CA SER A 599 -13.98 -26.80 6.15
C SER A 599 -14.37 -26.21 7.50
N THR A 600 -13.55 -26.34 8.55
CA THR A 600 -13.95 -25.96 9.91
C THR A 600 -12.79 -25.31 10.65
N TYR A 601 -12.93 -24.05 11.07
CA TYR A 601 -11.91 -23.23 11.73
C TYR A 601 -12.30 -22.97 13.17
N ILE A 602 -11.33 -23.02 14.08
CA ILE A 602 -11.54 -22.75 15.51
C ILE A 602 -10.67 -21.56 15.90
N TYR A 603 -11.29 -20.56 16.49
CA TYR A 603 -10.66 -19.33 16.98
C TYR A 603 -10.91 -19.18 18.48
N TYR A 604 -9.95 -18.59 19.19
CA TYR A 604 -10.00 -18.41 20.64
C TYR A 604 -9.94 -16.92 21.00
N PRO A 605 -10.55 -16.49 22.11
CA PRO A 605 -10.35 -15.13 22.62
C PRO A 605 -8.90 -14.91 23.07
N ASN A 606 -8.53 -13.65 23.31
CA ASN A 606 -7.20 -13.24 23.82
C ASN A 606 -6.04 -13.67 22.91
N CYS A 607 -6.29 -13.79 21.61
CA CYS A 607 -5.31 -14.02 20.56
C CYS A 607 -5.13 -12.75 19.73
N ALA A 608 -3.98 -12.63 19.05
CA ALA A 608 -3.78 -11.60 18.03
C ALA A 608 -4.76 -11.78 16.87
N ASP A 609 -5.08 -10.68 16.20
CA ASP A 609 -5.92 -10.65 15.00
C ASP A 609 -5.41 -11.63 13.94
N VAL A 610 -6.35 -12.36 13.34
CA VAL A 610 -6.05 -13.25 12.21
C VAL A 610 -6.17 -12.44 10.93
N GLY A 611 -5.03 -12.17 10.29
CA GLY A 611 -4.94 -11.41 9.05
C GLY A 611 -5.63 -12.08 7.85
N ILE A 612 -5.88 -11.30 6.80
CA ILE A 612 -6.69 -11.69 5.63
C ILE A 612 -6.16 -12.97 4.95
N GLY A 613 -4.84 -13.15 4.83
CA GLY A 613 -4.24 -14.34 4.21
C GLY A 613 -4.34 -15.64 5.04
N ALA A 614 -4.85 -15.56 6.27
CA ALA A 614 -5.05 -16.70 7.17
C ALA A 614 -6.49 -16.84 7.70
N ALA A 615 -7.37 -15.88 7.40
CA ALA A 615 -8.76 -15.86 7.85
C ALA A 615 -9.62 -16.88 7.10
N ALA A 616 -10.70 -17.35 7.74
CA ALA A 616 -11.64 -18.29 7.09
C ALA A 616 -12.28 -17.66 5.84
N GLU A 617 -12.30 -18.42 4.74
CA GLU A 617 -12.74 -17.93 3.44
C GLU A 617 -14.24 -18.16 3.21
N ILE A 618 -15.05 -17.12 3.46
CA ILE A 618 -16.52 -17.22 3.35
C ILE A 618 -17.06 -16.82 1.96
N ARG A 619 -16.25 -16.26 1.05
CA ARG A 619 -16.72 -15.67 -0.22
C ARG A 619 -17.46 -16.69 -1.08
N GLY A 620 -18.69 -16.34 -1.49
CA GLY A 620 -19.49 -17.13 -2.41
C GLY A 620 -20.00 -18.47 -1.88
N ARG A 621 -19.95 -18.71 -0.56
CA ARG A 621 -20.28 -20.01 0.05
C ARG A 621 -21.28 -19.86 1.20
N SER A 622 -21.92 -20.97 1.55
CA SER A 622 -22.66 -21.10 2.81
C SER A 622 -21.67 -21.23 3.96
N PHE A 623 -21.98 -20.67 5.12
CA PHE A 623 -21.14 -20.74 6.31
C PHE A 623 -21.98 -20.78 7.60
N ALA A 624 -21.38 -21.23 8.69
CA ALA A 624 -21.91 -21.08 10.03
C ALA A 624 -20.84 -20.50 10.96
N VAL A 625 -21.25 -19.64 11.89
CA VAL A 625 -20.41 -19.13 12.98
C VAL A 625 -21.05 -19.54 14.29
N VAL A 626 -20.33 -20.30 15.12
CA VAL A 626 -20.82 -20.89 16.36
C VAL A 626 -19.88 -20.54 17.51
N ALA A 627 -20.36 -19.80 18.50
CA ALA A 627 -19.61 -19.44 19.69
C ALA A 627 -20.04 -20.34 20.87
N ASP A 628 -19.07 -20.98 21.51
CA ASP A 628 -19.26 -21.67 22.80
C ASP A 628 -19.04 -20.67 23.93
N VAL A 629 -20.12 -20.29 24.59
CA VAL A 629 -20.16 -19.17 25.52
C VAL A 629 -20.83 -19.60 26.82
N THR A 630 -20.20 -19.27 27.95
CA THR A 630 -20.87 -19.29 29.25
C THR A 630 -21.34 -17.88 29.59
N VAL A 631 -22.65 -17.70 29.79
CA VAL A 631 -23.27 -16.45 30.19
C VAL A 631 -23.55 -16.50 31.69
N ASP A 632 -22.77 -15.75 32.47
CA ASP A 632 -22.84 -15.75 33.95
C ASP A 632 -23.87 -14.75 34.48
N THR A 633 -24.16 -13.70 33.72
CA THR A 633 -25.06 -12.62 34.13
C THR A 633 -26.01 -12.22 33.02
N THR A 634 -27.20 -11.73 33.37
CA THR A 634 -28.16 -11.19 32.40
C THR A 634 -27.70 -9.87 31.76
N GLY A 635 -26.63 -9.27 32.29
CA GLY A 635 -25.98 -8.09 31.75
C GLY A 635 -24.76 -8.42 30.89
N ALA A 636 -24.58 -9.68 30.47
CA ALA A 636 -23.52 -10.03 29.54
C ALA A 636 -23.66 -9.25 28.24
N GLU A 637 -22.56 -8.70 27.75
CA GLU A 637 -22.52 -7.89 26.54
C GLU A 637 -21.13 -7.94 25.91
N GLY A 638 -21.05 -7.64 24.61
CA GLY A 638 -19.82 -7.53 23.85
C GLY A 638 -19.75 -8.50 22.67
N VAL A 639 -18.68 -8.34 21.89
CA VAL A 639 -18.44 -9.11 20.66
C VAL A 639 -18.03 -10.53 20.99
N LEU A 640 -18.70 -11.50 20.36
CA LEU A 640 -18.27 -12.90 20.39
C LEU A 640 -17.30 -13.19 19.24
N PHE A 641 -17.61 -12.68 18.05
CA PHE A 641 -16.82 -12.88 16.83
C PHE A 641 -16.99 -11.69 15.89
N LYS A 642 -15.90 -11.25 15.23
CA LYS A 642 -15.97 -10.31 14.10
C LYS A 642 -15.00 -10.68 12.98
N GLN A 643 -15.34 -10.25 11.76
CA GLN A 643 -14.41 -10.13 10.64
C GLN A 643 -14.80 -8.88 9.84
N GLY A 644 -13.82 -8.06 9.44
CA GLY A 644 -14.07 -6.76 8.79
C GLY A 644 -14.14 -5.57 9.76
N GLY A 645 -14.71 -4.45 9.27
CA GLY A 645 -14.83 -3.17 9.97
C GLY A 645 -16.03 -2.33 9.49
N ALA A 646 -16.00 -1.02 9.73
CA ALA A 646 -17.12 -0.11 9.44
C ALA A 646 -17.55 -0.07 7.96
N HIS A 647 -16.62 -0.39 7.05
CA HIS A 647 -16.81 -0.30 5.60
C HIS A 647 -17.15 -1.64 4.93
N GLY A 648 -17.29 -2.71 5.71
CA GLY A 648 -17.63 -4.04 5.22
C GLY A 648 -17.21 -5.12 6.20
N GLY A 649 -18.07 -6.11 6.44
CA GLY A 649 -17.77 -7.22 7.34
C GLY A 649 -18.99 -7.84 7.99
N HIS A 650 -18.75 -8.60 9.04
CA HIS A 650 -19.81 -9.20 9.85
C HIS A 650 -19.38 -9.39 11.31
N VAL A 651 -20.35 -9.38 12.21
CA VAL A 651 -20.13 -9.47 13.65
C VAL A 651 -21.27 -10.22 14.34
N LEU A 652 -20.91 -11.08 15.29
CA LEU A 652 -21.80 -11.75 16.23
C LEU A 652 -21.50 -11.20 17.64
N PHE A 653 -22.50 -10.67 18.33
CA PHE A 653 -22.33 -10.02 19.63
C PHE A 653 -23.56 -10.13 20.53
N ILE A 654 -23.37 -9.96 21.83
CA ILE A 654 -24.44 -9.88 22.82
C ILE A 654 -24.66 -8.40 23.19
N GLN A 655 -25.92 -7.96 23.19
CA GLN A 655 -26.32 -6.63 23.65
C GLN A 655 -27.78 -6.68 24.10
N ASP A 656 -28.11 -5.96 25.17
CA ASP A 656 -29.47 -5.89 25.73
C ASP A 656 -30.07 -7.27 26.05
N GLY A 657 -29.23 -8.20 26.51
CA GLY A 657 -29.60 -9.57 26.85
C GLY A 657 -29.94 -10.45 25.63
N ARG A 658 -29.70 -9.99 24.40
CA ARG A 658 -30.00 -10.71 23.15
C ARG A 658 -28.75 -10.96 22.34
N LEU A 659 -28.79 -12.01 21.53
CA LEU A 659 -27.78 -12.28 20.52
C LEU A 659 -28.10 -11.49 19.27
N HIS A 660 -27.10 -10.83 18.69
CA HIS A 660 -27.20 -10.07 17.45
C HIS A 660 -26.15 -10.56 16.47
N TYR A 661 -26.55 -10.71 15.23
CA TYR A 661 -25.66 -10.87 14.10
C TYR A 661 -25.92 -9.76 13.10
N VAL A 662 -24.85 -9.10 12.67
CA VAL A 662 -24.92 -8.05 11.65
C VAL A 662 -23.99 -8.43 10.51
N TYR A 663 -24.53 -8.44 9.30
CA TYR A 663 -23.73 -8.44 8.08
C TYR A 663 -23.74 -7.02 7.50
N ASN A 664 -22.59 -6.34 7.55
CA ASN A 664 -22.40 -5.00 7.01
C ASN A 664 -21.92 -5.11 5.55
N PHE A 665 -22.83 -4.89 4.61
CA PHE A 665 -22.55 -4.93 3.18
C PHE A 665 -22.04 -3.57 2.70
N LEU A 666 -20.74 -3.49 2.34
CA LEU A 666 -20.04 -2.31 1.82
C LEU A 666 -20.17 -1.03 2.66
N GLY A 667 -20.47 -1.12 3.95
CA GLY A 667 -20.75 0.04 4.81
C GLY A 667 -22.09 0.73 4.53
N GLU A 668 -22.81 0.32 3.49
CA GLU A 668 -24.07 0.93 3.04
C GLU A 668 -25.29 0.32 3.70
N ARG A 669 -25.26 -1.00 3.92
CA ARG A 669 -26.41 -1.76 4.38
C ARG A 669 -26.03 -2.75 5.47
N GLN A 670 -26.44 -2.45 6.70
CA GLN A 670 -26.37 -3.38 7.82
C GLN A 670 -27.61 -4.28 7.83
N GLN A 671 -27.40 -5.57 7.59
CA GLN A 671 -28.43 -6.61 7.61
C GLN A 671 -28.41 -7.26 8.99
N VAL A 672 -29.42 -6.92 9.80
CA VAL A 672 -29.44 -7.17 11.24
C VAL A 672 -30.38 -8.32 11.58
N LEU A 673 -29.87 -9.33 12.26
CA LEU A 673 -30.64 -10.43 12.85
C LEU A 673 -30.45 -10.43 14.37
N SER A 674 -31.55 -10.47 15.12
CA SER A 674 -31.54 -10.51 16.59
C SER A 674 -32.37 -11.69 17.09
N SER A 675 -31.94 -12.33 18.18
CA SER A 675 -32.66 -13.46 18.76
C SER A 675 -34.06 -13.08 19.25
N VAL A 676 -35.01 -14.01 19.13
CA VAL A 676 -36.35 -13.96 19.71
C VAL A 676 -36.26 -14.39 21.17
N GLY A 677 -36.20 -13.40 22.06
CA GLY A 677 -36.06 -13.61 23.50
C GLY A 677 -34.63 -13.46 24.00
N PRO A 678 -34.45 -13.39 25.34
CA PRO A 678 -33.15 -13.22 25.95
C PRO A 678 -32.32 -14.51 25.92
N ILE A 679 -31.00 -14.38 25.99
CA ILE A 679 -30.08 -15.51 26.15
C ILE A 679 -30.21 -16.06 27.59
N PRO A 680 -30.43 -17.36 27.79
CA PRO A 680 -30.44 -17.95 29.13
C PRO A 680 -29.05 -17.91 29.80
N LEU A 681 -29.02 -18.00 31.12
CA LEU A 681 -27.77 -18.14 31.86
C LEU A 681 -27.22 -19.57 31.74
N GLY A 682 -25.90 -19.68 31.75
CA GLY A 682 -25.18 -20.95 31.64
C GLY A 682 -24.42 -21.07 30.33
N ARG A 683 -23.93 -22.28 30.04
CA ARG A 683 -23.18 -22.59 28.84
C ARG A 683 -24.13 -22.88 27.68
N HIS A 684 -23.91 -22.19 26.56
CA HIS A 684 -24.70 -22.30 25.34
C HIS A 684 -23.83 -22.24 24.09
N LEU A 685 -24.28 -22.91 23.03
CA LEU A 685 -23.78 -22.72 21.68
C LEU A 685 -24.62 -21.64 20.99
N LEU A 686 -24.04 -20.46 20.79
CA LEU A 686 -24.69 -19.29 20.22
C LEU A 686 -24.17 -19.07 18.81
N GLY A 687 -25.04 -19.07 17.79
CA GLY A 687 -24.53 -19.02 16.42
C GLY A 687 -25.52 -18.59 15.36
N VAL A 688 -24.99 -18.45 14.15
CA VAL A 688 -25.74 -18.15 12.93
C VAL A 688 -25.29 -19.06 11.80
N ARG A 689 -26.20 -19.40 10.90
CA ARG A 689 -25.93 -20.07 9.63
C ARG A 689 -26.41 -19.19 8.48
N TYR A 690 -25.54 -18.97 7.50
CA TYR A 690 -25.87 -18.42 6.19
C TYR A 690 -25.97 -19.55 5.17
N ALA A 691 -27.15 -19.75 4.61
CA ALA A 691 -27.40 -20.71 3.53
C ALA A 691 -27.51 -19.96 2.21
N ARG A 692 -26.48 -20.06 1.36
CA ARG A 692 -26.50 -19.44 0.04
C ARG A 692 -27.60 -20.05 -0.83
N THR A 693 -28.50 -19.22 -1.32
CA THR A 693 -29.62 -19.58 -2.20
C THR A 693 -29.34 -19.25 -3.67
N GLY A 694 -28.39 -18.34 -3.95
CA GLY A 694 -27.99 -18.01 -5.31
C GLY A 694 -27.07 -16.78 -5.40
N THR A 695 -27.34 -15.96 -6.43
CA THR A 695 -26.74 -14.66 -6.64
C THR A 695 -27.83 -13.66 -7.04
N VAL A 696 -27.65 -12.40 -6.69
CA VAL A 696 -28.56 -11.33 -7.15
C VAL A 696 -28.51 -11.29 -8.70
N PRO A 697 -29.66 -11.26 -9.39
CA PRO A 697 -29.72 -11.28 -10.85
C PRO A 697 -28.81 -10.23 -11.50
N ASN A 698 -28.09 -10.63 -12.55
CA ASN A 698 -27.14 -9.77 -13.29
C ASN A 698 -26.00 -9.17 -12.43
N SER A 699 -25.61 -9.84 -11.35
CA SER A 699 -24.46 -9.46 -10.54
C SER A 699 -23.70 -10.69 -10.02
N HIS A 700 -22.54 -10.46 -9.42
CA HIS A 700 -21.76 -11.49 -8.71
C HIS A 700 -22.10 -11.56 -7.21
N THR A 701 -23.01 -10.73 -6.72
CA THR A 701 -23.40 -10.65 -5.30
C THR A 701 -24.06 -11.95 -4.83
N PRO A 702 -23.47 -12.70 -3.89
CA PRO A 702 -24.13 -13.88 -3.34
C PRO A 702 -25.37 -13.48 -2.52
N LEU A 703 -26.42 -14.31 -2.62
CA LEU A 703 -27.69 -14.17 -1.92
C LEU A 703 -27.94 -15.45 -1.09
N GLY A 704 -28.51 -15.30 0.10
CA GLY A 704 -28.84 -16.43 0.97
C GLY A 704 -29.65 -16.05 2.20
N ASP A 705 -30.00 -17.04 3.00
CA ASP A 705 -30.82 -16.87 4.20
C ASP A 705 -29.96 -17.05 5.46
N LEU A 706 -30.16 -16.17 6.45
CA LEU A 706 -29.57 -16.29 7.78
C LEU A 706 -30.55 -16.94 8.75
N THR A 707 -30.07 -17.89 9.54
CA THR A 707 -30.80 -18.48 10.67
C THR A 707 -29.94 -18.43 11.92
N MET A 708 -30.50 -17.94 13.04
CA MET A 708 -29.82 -17.81 14.33
C MET A 708 -30.27 -18.91 15.30
N TYR A 709 -29.35 -19.41 16.09
CA TYR A 709 -29.57 -20.55 16.98
C TYR A 709 -29.08 -20.29 18.41
N PHE A 710 -29.85 -20.81 19.37
CA PHE A 710 -29.41 -21.12 20.73
C PHE A 710 -29.41 -22.64 20.89
N ASP A 711 -28.22 -23.22 21.04
CA ASP A 711 -28.04 -24.67 21.01
C ASP A 711 -28.71 -25.23 19.73
N GLN A 712 -29.68 -26.13 19.84
CA GLN A 712 -30.40 -26.70 18.69
C GLN A 712 -31.65 -25.91 18.28
N HIS A 713 -32.01 -24.84 18.98
CA HIS A 713 -33.25 -24.12 18.76
C HIS A 713 -33.05 -22.90 17.87
N GLU A 714 -33.83 -22.82 16.79
CA GLU A 714 -33.93 -21.61 15.97
C GLU A 714 -34.57 -20.48 16.79
N VAL A 715 -33.88 -19.34 16.85
CA VAL A 715 -34.32 -18.15 17.57
C VAL A 715 -34.41 -16.92 16.67
N GLY A 716 -34.37 -17.09 15.35
CA GLY A 716 -34.61 -16.00 14.40
C GLY A 716 -34.12 -16.34 13.00
N GLY A 717 -34.70 -15.67 12.00
CA GLY A 717 -34.30 -15.80 10.61
C GLY A 717 -34.38 -14.48 9.86
N LEU A 718 -33.54 -14.33 8.84
CA LEU A 718 -33.53 -13.20 7.91
C LEU A 718 -33.28 -13.73 6.50
N ALA A 719 -34.26 -13.55 5.61
CA ALA A 719 -34.16 -13.98 4.23
C ALA A 719 -33.46 -12.92 3.34
N ASP A 720 -33.04 -13.33 2.15
CA ASP A 720 -32.53 -12.45 1.08
C ASP A 720 -31.31 -11.61 1.51
N VAL A 721 -30.46 -12.19 2.35
CA VAL A 721 -29.21 -11.58 2.83
C VAL A 721 -28.16 -11.63 1.73
N THR A 722 -27.54 -10.49 1.50
CA THR A 722 -26.45 -10.30 0.53
C THR A 722 -25.10 -10.31 1.21
N THR A 723 -24.11 -10.94 0.58
CA THR A 723 -22.71 -10.96 1.05
C THR A 723 -21.77 -10.36 0.01
N HIS A 724 -20.51 -10.11 0.37
CA HIS A 724 -19.53 -9.52 -0.55
C HIS A 724 -19.15 -10.54 -1.63
N PRO A 725 -19.03 -10.13 -2.91
CA PRO A 725 -18.44 -10.97 -3.96
C PRO A 725 -16.91 -11.05 -3.85
N GLY A 726 -16.28 -9.95 -3.42
CA GLY A 726 -14.84 -9.81 -3.20
C GLY A 726 -14.49 -9.65 -1.73
N THR A 727 -13.53 -8.79 -1.42
CA THR A 727 -12.96 -8.61 -0.07
C THR A 727 -13.76 -7.63 0.80
N PHE A 728 -13.51 -7.64 2.12
CA PHE A 728 -14.00 -6.62 3.06
C PHE A 728 -13.11 -5.36 3.13
N GLY A 729 -11.91 -5.45 2.56
CA GLY A 729 -10.90 -4.38 2.51
C GLY A 729 -9.55 -4.97 2.10
N LEU A 730 -8.56 -4.12 1.80
CA LEU A 730 -7.17 -4.57 1.63
C LEU A 730 -6.38 -4.59 2.95
N ALA A 731 -6.91 -3.95 4.00
CA ALA A 731 -6.43 -3.99 5.37
C ALA A 731 -7.60 -3.82 6.36
N GLY A 732 -7.36 -3.95 7.67
CA GLY A 732 -8.32 -3.71 8.74
C GLY A 732 -9.36 -4.82 8.96
N ALA A 733 -9.38 -5.83 8.09
CA ALA A 733 -10.51 -6.75 7.95
C ALA A 733 -10.30 -8.15 8.55
N GLY A 734 -9.34 -8.29 9.47
CA GLY A 734 -9.03 -9.56 10.14
C GLY A 734 -10.13 -10.09 11.07
N ILE A 735 -9.95 -11.34 11.52
CA ILE A 735 -10.83 -12.00 12.51
C ILE A 735 -10.35 -11.73 13.94
N THR A 736 -11.29 -11.38 14.83
CA THR A 736 -11.08 -11.38 16.28
C THR A 736 -12.23 -12.07 17.03
N VAL A 737 -11.91 -12.64 18.20
CA VAL A 737 -12.87 -13.28 19.11
C VAL A 737 -12.86 -12.53 20.44
N GLY A 738 -14.04 -12.27 20.99
CA GLY A 738 -14.22 -11.61 22.28
C GLY A 738 -14.12 -10.08 22.27
N HIS A 739 -13.79 -9.45 21.14
CA HIS A 739 -13.69 -8.00 20.99
C HIS A 739 -13.69 -7.61 19.50
N ASN A 740 -13.86 -6.32 19.21
CA ASN A 740 -13.65 -5.70 17.90
C ASN A 740 -12.57 -4.63 18.03
N GLY A 741 -11.31 -4.94 17.73
CA GLY A 741 -10.28 -3.91 17.55
C GLY A 741 -10.56 -3.01 16.35
N GLY A 742 -10.05 -1.77 16.36
CA GLY A 742 -10.22 -0.81 15.26
C GLY A 742 -11.64 -0.27 15.11
N SER A 743 -12.08 -0.03 13.87
CA SER A 743 -13.42 0.50 13.58
C SER A 743 -14.53 -0.54 13.82
N ALA A 744 -15.68 -0.09 14.32
CA ALA A 744 -16.80 -0.99 14.62
C ALA A 744 -17.49 -1.49 13.35
N VAL A 745 -17.72 -2.81 13.24
CA VAL A 745 -18.45 -3.41 12.10
C VAL A 745 -19.92 -2.93 12.04
N SER A 746 -20.51 -2.60 13.18
CA SER A 746 -21.90 -2.14 13.29
C SER A 746 -21.99 -0.85 14.11
N SER A 747 -22.94 0.01 13.75
CA SER A 747 -23.25 1.25 14.50
C SER A 747 -23.96 0.98 15.83
N ARG A 748 -24.32 -0.28 16.12
CA ARG A 748 -25.03 -0.68 17.35
C ARG A 748 -24.15 -0.70 18.59
N TYR A 749 -22.82 -0.68 18.44
CA TYR A 749 -21.88 -0.63 19.54
C TYR A 749 -20.68 0.26 19.21
N LYS A 750 -19.87 0.57 20.22
CA LYS A 750 -18.58 1.25 20.05
C LYS A 750 -17.45 0.27 20.32
N ALA A 751 -16.47 0.21 19.42
CA ALA A 751 -15.25 -0.56 19.64
C ALA A 751 -14.53 -0.09 20.94
N PRO A 752 -13.87 -0.99 21.70
CA PRO A 752 -13.59 -2.38 21.36
C PRO A 752 -14.73 -3.36 21.64
N PHE A 753 -15.79 -2.92 22.33
CA PHE A 753 -16.94 -3.72 22.78
C PHE A 753 -16.55 -5.14 23.26
N ALA A 754 -15.58 -5.19 24.17
CA ALA A 754 -15.05 -6.43 24.72
C ALA A 754 -16.14 -7.23 25.44
N PHE A 755 -16.12 -8.55 25.29
CA PHE A 755 -17.08 -9.43 25.94
C PHE A 755 -16.92 -9.45 27.47
N THR A 756 -18.01 -9.19 28.18
CA THR A 756 -18.09 -9.19 29.65
C THR A 756 -19.34 -9.93 30.13
N GLY A 757 -19.38 -10.27 31.43
CA GLY A 757 -20.52 -10.98 32.03
C GLY A 757 -20.61 -12.46 31.68
N GLY A 758 -19.50 -13.04 31.18
CA GLY A 758 -19.37 -14.44 30.80
C GLY A 758 -17.97 -14.80 30.31
N THR A 759 -17.82 -15.98 29.71
CA THR A 759 -16.58 -16.45 29.07
C THR A 759 -16.85 -17.05 27.69
N ILE A 760 -15.90 -16.90 26.75
CA ILE A 760 -15.93 -17.57 25.44
C ILE A 760 -14.90 -18.69 25.48
N ALA A 761 -15.33 -19.93 25.26
CA ALA A 761 -14.42 -21.06 25.16
C ALA A 761 -13.73 -21.05 23.80
N GLN A 762 -14.51 -20.96 22.72
CA GLN A 762 -14.02 -20.85 21.34
C GLN A 762 -15.13 -20.37 20.39
N VAL A 763 -14.74 -19.97 19.19
CA VAL A 763 -15.65 -19.73 18.06
C VAL A 763 -15.26 -20.65 16.91
N THR A 764 -16.23 -21.38 16.38
CA THR A 764 -16.08 -22.26 15.22
C THR A 764 -16.72 -21.61 14.00
N ILE A 765 -15.96 -21.52 12.89
CA ILE A 765 -16.50 -21.20 11.57
C ILE A 765 -16.55 -22.48 10.75
N ASP A 766 -17.73 -22.90 10.31
CA ASP A 766 -17.92 -24.03 9.42
C ASP A 766 -18.30 -23.57 8.00
N LEU A 767 -17.59 -24.09 7.00
CA LEU A 767 -17.72 -23.81 5.57
C LEU A 767 -18.15 -25.07 4.78
N SER A 768 -18.50 -26.15 5.49
CA SER A 768 -18.86 -27.44 4.86
C SER A 768 -20.23 -27.37 4.17
N GLY A 769 -21.05 -26.38 4.51
CA GLY A 769 -22.43 -26.23 4.02
C GLY A 769 -23.43 -27.15 4.72
N ARG A 770 -22.97 -27.98 5.67
CA ARG A 770 -23.82 -28.87 6.46
C ARG A 770 -24.86 -28.09 7.28
N PRO A 771 -25.97 -28.75 7.69
CA PRO A 771 -26.89 -28.20 8.66
C PRO A 771 -26.20 -27.78 9.97
N TYR A 772 -26.71 -26.73 10.61
CA TYR A 772 -26.18 -26.24 11.89
C TYR A 772 -26.19 -27.33 12.97
N GLU A 773 -27.24 -28.15 13.01
CA GLU A 773 -27.35 -29.28 13.96
C GLU A 773 -26.17 -30.26 13.88
N ASP A 774 -25.60 -30.47 12.70
CA ASP A 774 -24.48 -31.40 12.53
C ASP A 774 -23.18 -30.80 13.10
N VAL A 775 -22.99 -29.49 12.93
CA VAL A 775 -21.87 -28.74 13.50
C VAL A 775 -21.96 -28.69 15.02
N GLU A 776 -23.16 -28.43 15.56
CA GLU A 776 -23.47 -28.44 16.99
C GLU A 776 -23.16 -29.79 17.62
N LYS A 777 -23.68 -30.90 17.05
CA LYS A 777 -23.46 -32.26 17.56
C LYS A 777 -21.99 -32.63 17.59
N GLU A 778 -21.20 -32.27 16.56
CA GLU A 778 -19.76 -32.53 16.54
C GLU A 778 -19.03 -31.76 17.65
N LEU A 779 -19.36 -30.49 17.85
CA LEU A 779 -18.80 -29.68 18.94
C LEU A 779 -19.17 -30.25 20.30
N ALA A 780 -20.45 -30.55 20.55
CA ALA A 780 -20.92 -31.16 21.78
C ALA A 780 -20.23 -32.51 22.06
N LEU A 781 -20.03 -33.34 21.03
CA LEU A 781 -19.31 -34.62 21.15
C LEU A 781 -17.82 -34.42 21.46
N ALA A 782 -17.15 -33.45 20.84
CA ALA A 782 -15.75 -33.14 21.12
C ALA A 782 -15.55 -32.80 22.60
N PHE A 783 -16.46 -32.02 23.19
CA PHE A 783 -16.41 -31.64 24.61
C PHE A 783 -16.92 -32.69 25.60
N SER A 784 -17.60 -33.74 25.13
CA SER A 784 -17.97 -34.88 25.99
C SER A 784 -16.81 -35.86 26.25
N ARG A 785 -15.67 -35.65 25.58
CA ARG A 785 -14.48 -36.52 25.63
C ARG A 785 -13.33 -35.96 26.46
N ASP A 786 -13.44 -34.71 26.91
CA ASP A 786 -12.60 -34.09 27.94
C ASP A 786 -13.33 -34.11 29.30
#